data_AF-A0A3L7RL28-F1
#
_entry.id   AF-A0A3L7RL28-F1
#
_cell.length_a   1.000
_cell.length_b   1.000
_cell.length_c   1.000
_cell.angle_alpha   90.00
_cell.angle_beta   90.00
_cell.angle_gamma   90.00
#
_symmetry.space_group_name_H-M   'P 1'
#
loop_
_entity.id
_entity.type
_entity.pdbx_description
1 polymer ?
#
loop_
_entity_poly.entity_id
_entity_poly.type
_entity_poly.pdbx_seq_one_letter_code
_entity_poly.pdbx_strand_id
1 'polypeptide(L)'
;MEERKGTITDMKRKLPAMRLTIWKKLICACALMHLTVSHLSASEEQEKPAQQGAGATKPSPYVENWTQWRGPLADGHAGERARPPIQWDKEKNIAWVAELPGEGSATPIVYGNQVFVLSAVKTERKSTTAVINDERAKTTPDAMFYQFVVSSYDRSTGQVLWQRVAIEQVPHEGKHETNTYAAGSPTTDGQRLYFSFGSRGTFCYSLDGELIWKIDLGAMRTRNGWGEAITPTLTEDSLIINCDQEEGSFIAAIDKLTGNIRWKVDRASEVTSWNTPFVTTYEGKQQVIVNGTGSVKSYDANDGTVLWECGGQTVNAIPSPVRFRDSVICTSGYRGALACSIPLNSRGDVTTSETIGWRVNQSTPYVPSPILSNTRLLYTAGNTNLLSCIDASNGSSLLERMRLPGIRTMYASPILANGHFYFTSREGTIVVVKDNETLDVVATNELEDVIDASPVAVDNQLFVRSWNKLYCIEQMPTADSTSTSPMKKEPPAEGISFKQIDLEASAETSANASIGDLDGDGDLDIVLAKGRHWPLHNRIFFNDGQGNFDAKNVGAEPDRSYAAALGDIDGDGDLDMVVSNDNPDEKRSYRNDGKGNFSLAGPWGDPSWNTRNIALVDMNGDHHLDLVVANRKSPSYIILNDGKGDFNKEHWNTLPTESATTIVAADFNGDGLPDLAVPHRDKGVSRILFNDQKMSLSNKATFGPEVTSTRACAAGDLNRDGAIDLIVGDDQLGTTVLMNDGKGNFPKSIALGDPKRVAYAIAVDDMNQDHQLDVIVGYSNGGSRIFLNDGAGLRFEELSIGDGKGAVYGIAVGDLNSDGKKDIVQARSEATNTIFFNQSLGDEPAPAEPQNTPWLTFPGGDGPGKGKRIVLISAEQEYRSEQSMPMMAKVLSQHHGFDCTVLFGVNARGEVDPTMPVYPEKGKEAEFKEHHIPGLEHLASADLVIFFTRLLTLPQTEQQQIVDYIDSGKPLIALRTANHGFRGPLPYKINGKQVRWGEDILGGSFMNHHGRWHADSTRGFFDKDHAEHPILTGITDIWGDSDVYRTYKEGTNLPVECTALVWGQPLMGRKPDDLPNDKLEPLPVAWVKPWQTSDGKTARVFHCTMGSGIDLKSPGLRRLVINSAYWCIGMEESISASRSVEIVGSYEPLESGFNYDELGVKPRPISFYR
;
A
#
# COMPACT_ATOMS: atom_id res chain seq x y z
N MET A 1 29.38 79.56 -15.55
CA MET A 1 30.54 79.43 -16.44
C MET A 1 30.48 78.01 -16.96
N GLU A 2 29.69 77.71 -18.01
CA GLU A 2 29.89 78.04 -19.45
C GLU A 2 30.70 76.92 -20.15
N GLU A 3 30.46 76.50 -21.40
CA GLU A 3 29.33 76.64 -22.37
C GLU A 3 29.32 75.32 -23.22
N ARG A 4 28.20 74.77 -23.74
CA ARG A 4 27.61 74.95 -25.10
C ARG A 4 28.63 74.88 -26.27
N LYS A 5 28.37 74.28 -27.46
CA LYS A 5 27.21 73.64 -28.15
C LYS A 5 27.71 72.34 -28.87
N GLY A 6 26.96 71.47 -29.58
CA GLY A 6 25.54 71.33 -29.97
C GLY A 6 25.40 70.06 -30.88
N THR A 7 24.31 69.29 -30.84
CA THR A 7 23.10 69.35 -31.71
C THR A 7 23.35 69.16 -33.21
N ILE A 8 22.59 68.36 -33.98
CA ILE A 8 21.28 67.66 -33.82
C ILE A 8 21.40 66.28 -34.55
N THR A 9 20.44 65.32 -34.68
CA THR A 9 18.96 65.17 -34.57
C THR A 9 18.66 63.64 -34.33
N ASP A 10 17.48 63.01 -34.20
CA ASP A 10 16.03 63.35 -34.13
C ASP A 10 15.23 62.20 -33.43
N MET A 11 13.91 62.39 -33.26
CA MET A 11 12.80 61.42 -33.19
C MET A 11 12.75 60.25 -32.15
N LYS A 12 11.81 60.42 -31.20
CA LYS A 12 10.86 59.44 -30.58
C LYS A 12 11.22 58.63 -29.30
N ARG A 13 10.68 59.13 -28.17
CA ARG A 13 10.01 58.40 -27.03
C ARG A 13 10.92 57.50 -26.12
N LYS A 14 10.69 57.32 -24.79
CA LYS A 14 9.51 57.56 -23.90
C LYS A 14 9.91 57.60 -22.38
N LEU A 15 9.46 58.62 -21.62
CA LEU A 15 9.03 58.59 -20.17
C LEU A 15 10.05 58.22 -19.02
N PRO A 16 9.72 58.41 -17.70
CA PRO A 16 10.70 58.93 -16.71
C PRO A 16 10.95 58.11 -15.40
N ALA A 17 11.70 58.75 -14.48
CA ALA A 17 12.01 58.39 -13.08
C ALA A 17 10.76 58.34 -12.13
N MET A 18 10.81 58.12 -10.79
CA MET A 18 11.59 58.90 -9.79
C MET A 18 11.38 58.46 -8.29
N ARG A 19 12.48 58.23 -7.53
CA ARG A 19 12.59 58.23 -6.03
C ARG A 19 11.77 57.13 -5.28
N LEU A 20 11.87 56.88 -3.95
CA LEU A 20 12.52 57.54 -2.79
C LEU A 20 12.82 56.52 -1.64
N THR A 21 14.03 56.51 -1.01
CA THR A 21 14.35 56.10 0.41
C THR A 21 13.90 54.70 0.96
N ILE A 22 14.50 54.02 1.97
CA ILE A 22 15.56 54.31 2.96
C ILE A 22 16.16 53.00 3.56
N TRP A 23 17.38 53.06 4.15
CA TRP A 23 18.01 52.09 5.09
C TRP A 23 18.24 50.60 4.73
N LYS A 24 19.54 50.24 4.56
CA LYS A 24 20.32 49.18 5.27
C LYS A 24 21.70 49.12 4.58
N LYS A 25 22.84 49.46 5.22
CA LYS A 25 23.61 48.69 6.21
C LYS A 25 23.84 47.22 5.80
N LEU A 26 25.07 46.93 5.36
CA LEU A 26 25.65 45.60 5.16
C LEU A 26 27.15 45.64 5.51
N ILE A 27 27.80 44.46 5.54
CA ILE A 27 29.24 44.19 5.76
C ILE A 27 29.69 44.09 7.24
N CYS A 28 30.52 43.08 7.47
CA CYS A 28 30.95 42.43 8.69
C CYS A 28 31.77 43.28 9.68
N ALA A 29 31.63 42.99 10.98
CA ALA A 29 32.73 42.51 11.85
C ALA A 29 32.21 42.20 13.27
N CYS A 30 32.62 41.07 13.86
CA CYS A 30 32.51 40.79 15.29
C CYS A 30 33.78 40.10 15.79
N ALA A 31 34.48 40.73 16.73
CA ALA A 31 35.61 40.14 17.45
C ALA A 31 35.71 40.76 18.85
N LEU A 32 36.22 39.98 19.81
CA LEU A 32 36.63 40.36 21.17
C LEU A 32 35.53 40.85 22.15
N MET A 33 35.38 40.08 23.24
CA MET A 33 35.39 40.53 24.66
C MET A 33 34.35 41.57 25.16
N HIS A 34 34.01 41.65 26.46
CA HIS A 34 33.92 40.76 27.64
C HIS A 34 33.41 41.66 28.80
N LEU A 35 32.96 41.09 29.94
CA LEU A 35 32.68 41.82 31.20
C LEU A 35 31.44 42.78 31.14
N THR A 36 30.67 43.08 32.21
CA THR A 36 30.73 42.73 33.65
C THR A 36 29.38 42.99 34.37
N VAL A 37 29.06 42.19 35.41
CA VAL A 37 28.42 42.61 36.71
C VAL A 37 26.93 43.08 36.69
N SER A 38 26.04 42.71 37.64
CA SER A 38 26.06 41.65 38.69
C SER A 38 24.71 41.54 39.47
N HIS A 39 24.41 40.36 40.02
CA HIS A 39 23.54 40.11 41.20
C HIS A 39 22.03 40.48 41.07
N LEU A 40 21.08 39.99 41.89
CA LEU A 40 21.14 39.22 43.16
C LEU A 40 20.39 37.86 43.11
N SER A 41 20.51 37.12 44.21
CA SER A 41 19.90 35.82 44.54
C SER A 41 18.36 35.75 44.54
N ALA A 42 17.84 34.55 44.26
CA ALA A 42 16.56 34.04 44.75
C ALA A 42 16.80 32.72 45.52
N SER A 43 15.92 32.38 46.46
CA SER A 43 16.04 31.22 47.36
C SER A 43 15.30 29.97 46.87
N GLU A 44 15.62 28.82 47.46
CA GLU A 44 14.87 27.57 47.27
C GLU A 44 13.41 27.69 47.78
N GLU A 45 12.46 27.24 46.97
CA GLU A 45 11.18 26.70 47.47
C GLU A 45 10.71 25.57 46.53
N GLN A 46 9.84 24.68 47.00
CA GLN A 46 9.67 23.33 46.43
C GLN A 46 8.66 23.27 45.28
N GLU A 47 9.11 22.91 44.06
CA GLU A 47 8.19 22.47 43.01
C GLU A 47 7.75 21.01 43.22
N LYS A 48 6.42 20.81 43.25
CA LYS A 48 5.78 19.51 42.98
C LYS A 48 5.57 19.38 41.47
N PRO A 49 5.61 18.15 40.89
CA PRO A 49 5.38 17.97 39.47
C PRO A 49 3.95 18.41 39.08
N ALA A 50 3.86 19.36 38.17
CA ALA A 50 2.59 19.72 37.53
C ALA A 50 2.12 18.58 36.62
N GLN A 51 0.80 18.34 36.59
CA GLN A 51 0.22 17.30 35.75
C GLN A 51 0.34 17.67 34.27
N GLN A 52 0.81 16.72 33.45
CA GLN A 52 0.78 16.87 32.00
C GLN A 52 -0.68 16.84 31.52
N GLY A 53 -1.18 17.98 31.03
CA GLY A 53 -2.38 18.00 30.20
C GLY A 53 -2.11 17.26 28.89
N ALA A 54 -3.09 16.50 28.40
CA ALA A 54 -2.94 15.71 27.19
C ALA A 54 -2.64 16.61 25.98
N GLY A 55 -1.47 16.44 25.37
CA GLY A 55 -1.12 17.10 24.12
C GLY A 55 -1.92 16.50 22.96
N ALA A 56 -2.52 17.35 22.12
CA ALA A 56 -3.29 16.90 20.97
C ALA A 56 -2.40 16.06 20.02
N THR A 57 -2.77 14.79 19.85
CA THR A 57 -2.10 13.89 18.92
C THR A 57 -2.47 14.27 17.49
N LYS A 58 -1.45 14.57 16.66
CA LYS A 58 -1.66 14.64 15.21
C LYS A 58 -2.18 13.29 14.73
N PRO A 59 -3.28 13.23 13.96
CA PRO A 59 -3.86 11.97 13.54
C PRO A 59 -2.93 11.23 12.56
N SER A 60 -3.10 9.91 12.51
CA SER A 60 -2.33 9.01 11.66
C SER A 60 -2.50 9.33 10.17
N PRO A 61 -1.41 9.32 9.35
CA PRO A 61 -1.51 9.47 7.90
C PRO A 61 -2.10 8.23 7.20
N TYR A 62 -2.32 7.12 7.91
CA TYR A 62 -2.90 5.90 7.35
C TYR A 62 -4.44 5.94 7.25
N VAL A 63 -5.09 7.04 7.64
CA VAL A 63 -6.55 7.22 7.65
C VAL A 63 -7.04 7.87 6.35
N GLU A 64 -8.11 7.36 5.75
CA GLU A 64 -8.80 8.05 4.65
C GLU A 64 -9.51 9.33 5.11
N ASN A 65 -9.74 10.25 4.17
CA ASN A 65 -10.24 11.59 4.50
C ASN A 65 -11.41 11.96 3.59
N TRP A 66 -12.52 12.35 4.21
CA TRP A 66 -13.70 12.89 3.54
C TRP A 66 -13.69 14.40 3.72
N THR A 67 -12.85 15.10 2.95
CA THR A 67 -12.44 16.49 3.22
C THR A 67 -13.46 17.56 2.87
N GLN A 68 -14.46 17.24 2.06
CA GLN A 68 -15.49 18.18 1.59
C GLN A 68 -16.82 17.45 1.37
N TRP A 69 -17.88 18.20 1.13
CA TRP A 69 -19.17 17.62 0.77
C TRP A 69 -19.05 16.74 -0.49
N ARG A 70 -19.68 15.57 -0.46
CA ARG A 70 -19.56 14.50 -1.48
C ARG A 70 -18.15 13.90 -1.66
N GLY A 71 -17.32 13.94 -0.61
CA GLY A 71 -16.08 13.15 -0.56
C GLY A 71 -14.88 13.86 -1.19
N PRO A 72 -13.71 13.20 -1.24
CA PRO A 72 -12.47 13.82 -1.72
C PRO A 72 -12.61 14.44 -3.12
N LEU A 73 -13.37 13.80 -4.02
CA LEU A 73 -13.59 14.24 -5.41
C LEU A 73 -14.85 15.11 -5.62
N ALA A 74 -15.60 15.44 -4.57
CA ALA A 74 -16.87 16.19 -4.59
C ALA A 74 -18.00 15.59 -5.46
N ASP A 75 -17.89 14.30 -5.84
CA ASP A 75 -18.78 13.61 -6.79
C ASP A 75 -19.57 12.44 -6.17
N GLY A 76 -19.30 12.09 -4.91
CA GLY A 76 -19.96 11.01 -4.16
C GLY A 76 -19.10 9.75 -3.96
N HIS A 77 -17.92 9.65 -4.56
CA HIS A 77 -17.02 8.53 -4.29
C HIS A 77 -16.37 8.65 -2.89
N ALA A 78 -16.34 7.53 -2.17
CA ALA A 78 -15.51 7.35 -1.00
C ALA A 78 -14.04 7.09 -1.39
N GLY A 79 -13.16 7.03 -0.40
CA GLY A 79 -11.79 6.55 -0.62
C GLY A 79 -11.74 5.07 -0.97
N GLU A 80 -10.66 4.66 -1.64
CA GLU A 80 -10.46 3.31 -2.18
C GLU A 80 -10.40 2.21 -1.11
N ARG A 81 -10.10 2.58 0.15
CA ARG A 81 -10.03 1.69 1.32
C ARG A 81 -11.26 1.80 2.22
N ALA A 82 -12.25 2.62 1.87
CA ALA A 82 -13.53 2.68 2.58
C ALA A 82 -14.27 1.35 2.43
N ARG A 83 -14.44 0.63 3.54
CA ARG A 83 -15.18 -0.65 3.67
C ARG A 83 -16.30 -0.51 4.72
N PRO A 84 -17.19 0.50 4.61
CA PRO A 84 -18.30 0.66 5.55
C PRO A 84 -19.17 -0.60 5.61
N PRO A 85 -19.85 -0.87 6.75
CA PRO A 85 -20.79 -1.97 6.85
C PRO A 85 -21.93 -1.82 5.82
N ILE A 86 -22.48 -2.95 5.37
CA ILE A 86 -23.66 -2.99 4.50
C ILE A 86 -24.98 -3.20 5.28
N GLN A 87 -24.92 -3.78 6.48
CA GLN A 87 -26.10 -4.07 7.30
C GLN A 87 -25.93 -3.58 8.74
N TRP A 88 -26.94 -2.88 9.25
CA TRP A 88 -27.04 -2.38 10.62
C TRP A 88 -28.52 -2.13 10.97
N ASP A 89 -28.79 -1.86 12.25
CA ASP A 89 -30.05 -1.31 12.72
C ASP A 89 -29.76 -0.29 13.83
N LYS A 90 -30.74 0.06 14.66
CA LYS A 90 -30.59 1.05 15.74
C LYS A 90 -29.73 0.57 16.92
N GLU A 91 -29.49 -0.74 17.04
CA GLU A 91 -28.72 -1.36 18.12
C GLU A 91 -27.54 -2.17 17.59
N LYS A 92 -27.68 -2.82 16.42
CA LYS A 92 -26.64 -3.63 15.77
C LYS A 92 -25.72 -2.77 14.90
N ASN A 93 -24.41 -2.97 15.03
CA ASN A 93 -23.35 -2.31 14.23
C ASN A 93 -23.31 -0.78 14.38
N ILE A 94 -23.84 -0.25 15.49
CA ILE A 94 -23.60 1.14 15.91
C ILE A 94 -22.35 1.16 16.80
N ALA A 95 -21.28 1.80 16.34
CA ALA A 95 -20.04 1.97 17.10
C ALA A 95 -20.24 2.94 18.27
N TRP A 96 -20.86 4.08 17.97
CA TRP A 96 -21.25 5.10 18.93
C TRP A 96 -22.29 6.05 18.33
N VAL A 97 -23.01 6.77 19.20
CA VAL A 97 -23.89 7.88 18.84
C VAL A 97 -23.54 9.09 19.70
N ALA A 98 -23.27 10.21 19.05
CA ALA A 98 -22.94 11.47 19.72
C ALA A 98 -24.11 12.46 19.55
N GLU A 99 -24.63 12.97 20.66
CA GLU A 99 -25.60 14.06 20.65
C GLU A 99 -24.91 15.37 20.21
N LEU A 100 -25.58 16.12 19.34
CA LEU A 100 -25.13 17.41 18.81
C LEU A 100 -25.76 18.56 19.61
N PRO A 101 -25.06 19.70 19.78
CA PRO A 101 -25.56 20.79 20.62
C PRO A 101 -26.80 21.52 20.07
N GLY A 102 -27.20 21.27 18.82
CA GLY A 102 -28.35 21.88 18.16
C GLY A 102 -28.54 21.40 16.71
N GLU A 103 -29.62 21.86 16.06
CA GLU A 103 -30.03 21.43 14.71
C GLU A 103 -28.96 21.75 13.64
N GLY A 104 -28.71 20.81 12.73
CA GLY A 104 -28.02 21.08 11.47
C GLY A 104 -28.17 19.95 10.45
N SER A 105 -28.25 20.31 9.17
CA SER A 105 -28.34 19.38 8.03
C SER A 105 -27.04 19.33 7.20
N ALA A 106 -26.06 20.17 7.55
CA ALA A 106 -24.70 20.14 7.03
C ALA A 106 -24.08 18.75 7.19
N THR A 107 -23.66 18.14 6.06
CA THR A 107 -22.97 16.84 6.06
C THR A 107 -21.64 16.98 6.79
N PRO A 108 -21.27 16.05 7.69
CA PRO A 108 -19.98 16.12 8.36
C PRO A 108 -18.82 15.93 7.37
N ILE A 109 -17.61 16.34 7.78
CA ILE A 109 -16.37 15.98 7.09
C ILE A 109 -15.43 15.27 8.06
N VAL A 110 -14.57 14.41 7.54
CA VAL A 110 -13.64 13.60 8.33
C VAL A 110 -12.22 13.86 7.86
N TYR A 111 -11.33 14.22 8.79
CA TYR A 111 -9.91 14.35 8.50
C TYR A 111 -9.08 13.74 9.63
N GLY A 112 -8.38 12.65 9.33
CA GLY A 112 -7.73 11.83 10.32
C GLY A 112 -8.71 11.30 11.36
N ASN A 113 -8.38 11.49 12.64
CA ASN A 113 -9.20 11.06 13.78
C ASN A 113 -10.24 12.12 14.22
N GLN A 114 -10.52 13.15 13.39
CA GLN A 114 -11.49 14.20 13.69
C GLN A 114 -12.68 14.18 12.73
N VAL A 115 -13.89 14.27 13.28
CA VAL A 115 -15.15 14.48 12.53
C VAL A 115 -15.69 15.88 12.83
N PHE A 116 -15.74 16.75 11.82
CA PHE A 116 -16.18 18.14 11.98
C PHE A 116 -17.66 18.32 11.63
N VAL A 117 -18.39 19.02 12.50
CA VAL A 117 -19.86 19.14 12.48
C VAL A 117 -20.27 20.59 12.72
N LEU A 118 -21.32 21.05 12.02
CA LEU A 118 -21.88 22.40 12.14
C LEU A 118 -23.32 22.36 12.67
N SER A 119 -23.67 23.14 13.70
CA SER A 119 -25.01 23.17 14.30
C SER A 119 -25.46 24.59 14.63
N ALA A 120 -26.78 24.80 14.65
CA ALA A 120 -27.42 26.04 15.09
C ALA A 120 -28.19 25.79 16.40
N VAL A 121 -27.67 26.31 17.50
CA VAL A 121 -28.23 26.13 18.85
C VAL A 121 -29.18 27.28 19.16
N LYS A 122 -30.47 26.99 19.29
CA LYS A 122 -31.47 27.98 19.72
C LYS A 122 -31.28 28.33 21.20
N THR A 123 -31.07 29.61 21.52
CA THR A 123 -30.93 30.07 22.91
C THR A 123 -32.27 30.56 23.49
N GLU A 124 -32.35 30.67 24.82
CA GLU A 124 -33.49 31.26 25.52
C GLU A 124 -33.60 32.79 25.39
N ARG A 125 -32.59 33.47 24.83
CA ARG A 125 -32.57 34.93 24.74
C ARG A 125 -33.36 35.40 23.52
N LYS A 126 -34.40 36.19 23.77
CA LYS A 126 -35.25 36.82 22.76
C LYS A 126 -34.73 38.20 22.38
N SER A 127 -34.77 38.52 21.09
CA SER A 127 -34.48 39.85 20.58
C SER A 127 -35.59 40.85 20.90
N THR A 128 -35.21 42.08 21.21
CA THR A 128 -36.11 43.24 21.31
C THR A 128 -36.21 44.01 19.99
N THR A 129 -35.36 43.71 19.01
CA THR A 129 -35.46 44.27 17.65
C THR A 129 -36.66 43.64 16.94
N ALA A 130 -37.48 44.47 16.31
CA ALA A 130 -38.59 43.99 15.49
C ALA A 130 -38.06 43.16 14.32
N VAL A 131 -38.62 41.95 14.14
CA VAL A 131 -38.33 41.10 12.98
C VAL A 131 -38.84 41.82 11.72
N ILE A 132 -37.96 42.04 10.75
CA ILE A 132 -38.33 42.64 9.46
C ILE A 132 -39.14 41.60 8.69
N ASN A 133 -40.44 41.83 8.55
CA ASN A 133 -41.34 40.95 7.83
C ASN A 133 -41.32 41.27 6.33
N ASP A 134 -40.71 40.41 5.53
CA ASP A 134 -40.74 40.50 4.07
C ASP A 134 -42.06 39.90 3.53
N GLU A 135 -42.85 40.69 2.82
CA GLU A 135 -44.13 40.26 2.23
C GLU A 135 -43.95 39.17 1.15
N ARG A 136 -42.72 38.96 0.65
CA ARG A 136 -42.36 37.88 -0.29
C ARG A 136 -42.07 36.55 0.41
N ALA A 137 -41.80 36.57 1.73
CA ALA A 137 -41.50 35.36 2.50
C ALA A 137 -42.78 34.57 2.85
N LYS A 138 -42.65 33.25 2.92
CA LYS A 138 -43.71 32.32 3.40
C LYS A 138 -43.36 31.69 4.74
N THR A 139 -42.30 32.19 5.36
CA THR A 139 -41.77 31.79 6.65
C THR A 139 -41.53 33.07 7.46
N THR A 140 -41.41 32.95 8.78
CA THR A 140 -41.07 34.09 9.63
C THR A 140 -39.77 33.77 10.36
N PRO A 141 -38.80 34.70 10.43
CA PRO A 141 -37.61 34.52 11.26
C PRO A 141 -38.00 34.33 12.73
N ASP A 142 -37.34 33.41 13.42
CA ASP A 142 -37.53 33.27 14.86
C ASP A 142 -36.84 34.42 15.59
N ALA A 143 -37.54 35.07 16.51
CA ALA A 143 -37.06 36.26 17.23
C ALA A 143 -36.04 35.94 18.34
N MET A 144 -35.39 34.78 18.28
CA MET A 144 -34.47 34.26 19.30
C MET A 144 -33.03 34.32 18.79
N PHE A 145 -32.07 34.51 19.69
CA PHE A 145 -30.66 34.36 19.34
C PHE A 145 -30.32 32.88 19.13
N TYR A 146 -29.58 32.59 18.06
CA TYR A 146 -28.98 31.30 17.77
C TYR A 146 -27.46 31.40 17.89
N GLN A 147 -26.83 30.41 18.52
CA GLN A 147 -25.38 30.20 18.46
C GLN A 147 -25.08 29.30 17.26
N PHE A 148 -24.25 29.79 16.35
CA PHE A 148 -23.80 29.05 15.18
C PHE A 148 -22.47 28.40 15.53
N VAL A 149 -22.49 27.08 15.65
CA VAL A 149 -21.48 26.29 16.35
C VAL A 149 -20.76 25.37 15.36
N VAL A 150 -19.44 25.36 15.46
CA VAL A 150 -18.59 24.32 14.87
C VAL A 150 -18.00 23.46 15.99
N SER A 151 -18.05 22.14 15.81
CA SER A 151 -17.52 21.15 16.75
C SER A 151 -16.65 20.13 16.03
N SER A 152 -15.66 19.60 16.75
CA SER A 152 -14.89 18.43 16.36
C SER A 152 -15.15 17.29 17.33
N TYR A 153 -15.35 16.09 16.78
CA TYR A 153 -15.58 14.85 17.51
C TYR A 153 -14.44 13.86 17.23
N ASP A 154 -14.01 13.13 18.26
CA ASP A 154 -13.09 12.01 18.13
C ASP A 154 -13.75 10.90 17.32
N ARG A 155 -13.13 10.51 16.21
CA ARG A 155 -13.67 9.56 15.26
C ARG A 155 -13.87 8.16 15.86
N SER A 156 -13.03 7.75 16.81
CA SER A 156 -13.07 6.42 17.42
C SER A 156 -14.11 6.27 18.54
N THR A 157 -14.46 7.36 19.23
CA THR A 157 -15.29 7.33 20.46
C THR A 157 -16.53 8.21 20.44
N GLY A 158 -16.66 9.13 19.47
CA GLY A 158 -17.76 10.09 19.42
C GLY A 158 -17.70 11.18 20.49
N GLN A 159 -16.58 11.32 21.21
CA GLN A 159 -16.40 12.35 22.24
C GLN A 159 -16.08 13.70 21.60
N VAL A 160 -16.61 14.79 22.15
CA VAL A 160 -16.28 16.15 21.69
C VAL A 160 -14.82 16.46 22.02
N LEU A 161 -13.99 16.65 21.00
CA LEU A 161 -12.60 17.12 21.14
C LEU A 161 -12.59 18.63 21.42
N TRP A 162 -13.37 19.38 20.66
CA TRP A 162 -13.57 20.81 20.89
C TRP A 162 -14.90 21.30 20.30
N GLN A 163 -15.41 22.40 20.85
CA GLN A 163 -16.60 23.10 20.37
C GLN A 163 -16.34 24.61 20.40
N ARG A 164 -16.87 25.36 19.42
CA ARG A 164 -16.74 26.82 19.30
C ARG A 164 -18.03 27.44 18.76
N VAL A 165 -18.49 28.51 19.39
CA VAL A 165 -19.49 29.42 18.81
C VAL A 165 -18.75 30.33 17.82
N ALA A 166 -18.99 30.15 16.52
CA ALA A 166 -18.40 31.00 15.47
C ALA A 166 -19.02 32.39 15.45
N ILE A 167 -20.34 32.46 15.66
CA ILE A 167 -21.08 33.70 15.90
C ILE A 167 -22.40 33.41 16.64
N GLU A 168 -22.96 34.43 17.28
CA GLU A 168 -24.25 34.37 17.94
C GLU A 168 -25.14 35.53 17.45
N GLN A 169 -26.20 35.20 16.72
CA GLN A 169 -27.06 36.19 16.04
C GLN A 169 -28.51 35.69 15.94
N VAL A 170 -29.42 36.62 15.67
CA VAL A 170 -30.82 36.32 15.31
C VAL A 170 -30.88 36.12 13.79
N PRO A 171 -31.51 35.05 13.27
CA PRO A 171 -31.79 34.93 11.85
C PRO A 171 -32.58 36.14 11.32
N HIS A 172 -32.09 36.73 10.24
CA HIS A 172 -32.72 37.85 9.51
C HIS A 172 -33.79 37.39 8.51
N GLU A 173 -33.87 36.07 8.31
CA GLU A 173 -34.80 35.33 7.45
C GLU A 173 -35.22 34.03 8.16
N GLY A 174 -36.38 33.47 7.79
CA GLY A 174 -36.82 32.16 8.30
C GLY A 174 -36.15 30.98 7.58
N LYS A 175 -36.68 29.77 7.82
CA LYS A 175 -36.28 28.54 7.13
C LYS A 175 -37.50 27.71 6.74
N HIS A 176 -37.38 26.90 5.68
CA HIS A 176 -38.37 25.88 5.35
C HIS A 176 -38.43 24.82 6.47
N GLU A 177 -39.57 24.14 6.64
CA GLU A 177 -39.75 23.11 7.68
C GLU A 177 -38.80 21.90 7.53
N THR A 178 -38.21 21.70 6.34
CA THR A 178 -37.22 20.66 6.05
C THR A 178 -35.78 21.18 5.94
N ASN A 179 -35.53 22.43 6.35
CA ASN A 179 -34.20 23.05 6.34
C ASN A 179 -33.73 23.38 7.76
N THR A 180 -32.43 23.61 7.96
CA THR A 180 -31.83 24.05 9.23
C THR A 180 -31.08 25.37 9.03
N TYR A 181 -30.69 26.05 10.12
CA TYR A 181 -29.81 27.23 10.03
C TYR A 181 -28.31 26.85 9.91
N ALA A 182 -28.01 25.56 9.82
CA ALA A 182 -26.67 24.98 9.67
C ALA A 182 -26.70 23.89 8.59
N ALA A 183 -27.05 24.29 7.36
CA ALA A 183 -27.27 23.39 6.21
C ALA A 183 -26.11 23.33 5.22
N GLY A 184 -25.30 24.39 5.12
CA GLY A 184 -24.07 24.40 4.33
C GLY A 184 -22.99 23.52 4.98
N SER A 185 -22.35 22.64 4.22
CA SER A 185 -21.37 21.69 4.77
C SER A 185 -19.98 22.33 4.91
N PRO A 186 -19.16 21.94 5.90
CA PRO A 186 -17.77 22.37 6.01
C PRO A 186 -16.88 21.72 4.92
N THR A 187 -15.69 22.28 4.73
CA THR A 187 -14.63 21.80 3.82
C THR A 187 -13.25 22.03 4.47
N THR A 188 -12.25 21.17 4.22
CA THR A 188 -10.88 21.32 4.75
C THR A 188 -9.81 21.14 3.67
N ASP A 189 -8.70 21.89 3.78
CA ASP A 189 -7.47 21.69 3.00
C ASP A 189 -6.43 20.81 3.72
N GLY A 190 -6.83 20.18 4.83
CA GLY A 190 -5.95 19.38 5.70
C GLY A 190 -5.05 20.20 6.64
N GLN A 191 -5.18 21.54 6.61
CA GLN A 191 -4.50 22.47 7.52
C GLN A 191 -5.50 23.40 8.23
N ARG A 192 -6.59 23.75 7.55
CA ARG A 192 -7.62 24.71 7.97
C ARG A 192 -9.02 24.19 7.65
N LEU A 193 -9.95 24.51 8.53
CA LEU A 193 -11.37 24.18 8.42
C LEU A 193 -12.15 25.40 7.94
N TYR A 194 -12.84 25.27 6.82
CA TYR A 194 -13.63 26.33 6.19
C TYR A 194 -15.12 25.99 6.24
N PHE A 195 -15.96 26.98 6.57
CA PHE A 195 -17.42 26.80 6.56
C PHE A 195 -18.15 28.14 6.41
N SER A 196 -19.42 28.08 6.01
CA SER A 196 -20.29 29.24 5.96
C SER A 196 -21.61 28.97 6.67
N PHE A 197 -22.04 29.95 7.47
CA PHE A 197 -23.40 30.01 8.01
C PHE A 197 -24.25 31.01 7.23
N GLY A 198 -23.93 31.25 5.95
CA GLY A 198 -24.64 32.17 5.06
C GLY A 198 -24.52 33.62 5.53
N SER A 199 -25.66 34.29 5.74
CA SER A 199 -25.70 35.68 6.23
C SER A 199 -25.11 35.87 7.63
N ARG A 200 -24.78 34.79 8.34
CA ARG A 200 -24.05 34.81 9.62
C ARG A 200 -22.53 34.77 9.43
N GLY A 201 -22.04 34.77 8.19
CA GLY A 201 -20.64 34.86 7.81
C GLY A 201 -20.01 33.55 7.33
N THR A 202 -18.85 33.70 6.70
CA THR A 202 -17.95 32.62 6.27
C THR A 202 -16.67 32.68 7.08
N PHE A 203 -16.19 31.52 7.53
CA PHE A 203 -15.15 31.39 8.56
C PHE A 203 -14.04 30.44 8.12
N CYS A 204 -12.84 30.71 8.65
CA CYS A 204 -11.69 29.81 8.61
C CYS A 204 -11.16 29.59 10.03
N TYR A 205 -11.03 28.32 10.41
CA TYR A 205 -10.52 27.87 11.70
C TYR A 205 -9.28 26.98 11.49
N SER A 206 -8.44 26.81 12.51
CA SER A 206 -7.53 25.67 12.57
C SER A 206 -8.29 24.37 12.82
N LEU A 207 -7.66 23.22 12.54
CA LEU A 207 -8.22 21.91 12.88
C LEU A 207 -8.33 21.67 14.41
N ASP A 208 -7.72 22.53 15.21
CA ASP A 208 -7.75 22.52 16.69
C ASP A 208 -8.80 23.48 17.27
N GLY A 209 -9.58 24.16 16.42
CA GLY A 209 -10.71 25.00 16.82
C GLY A 209 -10.38 26.47 17.06
N GLU A 210 -9.26 26.99 16.57
CA GLU A 210 -8.91 28.42 16.72
C GLU A 210 -9.28 29.24 15.47
N LEU A 211 -9.95 30.38 15.67
CA LEU A 211 -10.41 31.25 14.58
C LEU A 211 -9.21 31.95 13.91
N ILE A 212 -9.05 31.74 12.60
CA ILE A 212 -7.99 32.36 11.79
C ILE A 212 -8.50 33.63 11.12
N TRP A 213 -9.61 33.53 10.38
CA TRP A 213 -10.29 34.68 9.76
C TRP A 213 -11.79 34.46 9.65
N LYS A 214 -12.55 35.55 9.50
CA LYS A 214 -13.96 35.54 9.14
C LYS A 214 -14.30 36.70 8.21
N ILE A 215 -15.28 36.50 7.34
CA ILE A 215 -15.80 37.52 6.43
C ILE A 215 -17.33 37.51 6.44
N ASP A 216 -17.91 38.71 6.47
CA ASP A 216 -19.33 38.95 6.23
C ASP A 216 -19.52 39.25 4.73
N LEU A 217 -20.45 38.54 4.10
CA LEU A 217 -20.76 38.66 2.67
C LEU A 217 -22.09 39.39 2.41
N GLY A 218 -22.77 39.83 3.47
CA GLY A 218 -24.08 40.47 3.44
C GLY A 218 -25.25 39.52 3.71
N ALA A 219 -26.42 40.11 3.98
CA ALA A 219 -27.65 39.38 4.24
C ALA A 219 -28.31 38.91 2.93
N MET A 220 -28.45 37.60 2.75
CA MET A 220 -29.12 36.98 1.61
C MET A 220 -30.65 37.00 1.74
N ARG A 221 -31.36 37.03 0.60
CA ARG A 221 -32.82 36.86 0.52
C ARG A 221 -33.20 35.67 -0.35
N THR A 222 -33.50 34.55 0.30
CA THR A 222 -33.84 33.28 -0.35
C THR A 222 -35.30 33.22 -0.77
N ARG A 223 -35.58 32.48 -1.84
CA ARG A 223 -36.92 32.22 -2.36
C ARG A 223 -37.91 31.79 -1.28
N ASN A 224 -38.97 32.59 -1.12
CA ASN A 224 -40.01 32.43 -0.08
C ASN A 224 -39.49 32.40 1.37
N GLY A 225 -38.24 32.83 1.64
CA GLY A 225 -37.61 32.67 2.95
C GLY A 225 -37.39 31.20 3.34
N TRP A 226 -37.01 30.34 2.40
CA TRP A 226 -36.77 28.91 2.69
C TRP A 226 -35.42 28.63 3.39
N GLY A 227 -34.60 29.66 3.58
CA GLY A 227 -33.37 29.60 4.37
C GLY A 227 -32.16 29.21 3.53
N GLU A 228 -30.97 29.49 4.06
CA GLU A 228 -29.71 29.39 3.32
C GLU A 228 -29.04 28.02 3.47
N ALA A 229 -28.30 27.60 2.45
CA ALA A 229 -27.29 26.56 2.56
C ALA A 229 -26.11 26.94 1.65
N ILE A 230 -24.97 27.34 2.25
CA ILE A 230 -23.74 27.64 1.51
C ILE A 230 -22.67 26.63 1.91
N THR A 231 -22.41 25.67 1.04
CA THR A 231 -21.24 24.78 1.14
C THR A 231 -20.08 25.43 0.38
N PRO A 232 -19.01 25.90 1.04
CA PRO A 232 -17.80 26.32 0.34
C PRO A 232 -17.08 25.15 -0.32
N THR A 233 -16.50 25.38 -1.49
CA THR A 233 -15.56 24.44 -2.15
C THR A 233 -14.21 25.13 -2.40
N LEU A 234 -13.18 24.32 -2.63
CA LEU A 234 -11.79 24.81 -2.76
C LEU A 234 -11.32 24.79 -4.21
N THR A 235 -10.69 25.89 -4.62
CA THR A 235 -9.68 25.91 -5.68
C THR A 235 -8.28 25.76 -5.05
N GLU A 236 -7.22 25.80 -5.86
CA GLU A 236 -5.85 25.72 -5.35
C GLU A 236 -5.55 26.82 -4.32
N ASP A 237 -5.95 28.06 -4.60
CA ASP A 237 -5.71 29.23 -3.74
C ASP A 237 -6.91 29.66 -2.88
N SER A 238 -8.14 29.35 -3.29
CA SER A 238 -9.32 30.14 -2.88
C SER A 238 -10.50 29.28 -2.42
N LEU A 239 -11.26 29.83 -1.48
CA LEU A 239 -12.57 29.35 -1.09
C LEU A 239 -13.62 29.96 -2.02
N ILE A 240 -14.36 29.13 -2.75
CA ILE A 240 -15.46 29.55 -3.62
C ILE A 240 -16.76 29.59 -2.82
N ILE A 241 -17.49 30.70 -2.92
CA ILE A 241 -18.80 30.90 -2.33
C ILE A 241 -19.81 31.27 -3.41
N ASN A 242 -20.90 30.50 -3.50
CA ASN A 242 -22.11 30.84 -4.24
C ASN A 242 -23.11 31.55 -3.30
N CYS A 243 -23.61 32.71 -3.71
CA CYS A 243 -24.65 33.49 -3.05
C CYS A 243 -25.77 33.83 -4.05
N ASP A 244 -26.36 32.83 -4.70
CA ASP A 244 -27.60 33.00 -5.49
C ASP A 244 -28.80 33.27 -4.57
N GLN A 245 -29.58 34.30 -4.87
CA GLN A 245 -30.70 34.80 -4.07
C GLN A 245 -31.75 35.49 -4.95
N GLU A 246 -32.88 35.97 -4.41
CA GLU A 246 -33.92 36.59 -5.25
C GLU A 246 -33.55 38.00 -5.77
N GLU A 247 -32.60 38.71 -5.12
CA GLU A 247 -32.06 40.00 -5.60
C GLU A 247 -30.55 40.09 -5.27
N GLY A 248 -29.71 40.47 -6.25
CA GLY A 248 -28.27 40.69 -6.04
C GLY A 248 -27.45 39.42 -5.85
N SER A 249 -27.75 38.36 -6.62
CA SER A 249 -26.97 37.12 -6.67
C SER A 249 -25.50 37.37 -7.06
N PHE A 250 -24.57 36.63 -6.46
CA PHE A 250 -23.15 36.69 -6.84
C PHE A 250 -22.40 35.38 -6.54
N ILE A 251 -21.25 35.22 -7.18
CA ILE A 251 -20.22 34.23 -6.83
C ILE A 251 -18.94 34.97 -6.44
N ALA A 252 -18.18 34.47 -5.47
CA ALA A 252 -16.91 35.07 -5.06
C ALA A 252 -15.84 34.02 -4.77
N ALA A 253 -14.60 34.33 -5.12
CA ALA A 253 -13.41 33.65 -4.62
C ALA A 253 -12.79 34.46 -3.47
N ILE A 254 -12.60 33.79 -2.34
CA ILE A 254 -12.01 34.33 -1.13
C ILE A 254 -10.65 33.67 -0.95
N ASP A 255 -9.58 34.45 -0.82
CA ASP A 255 -8.23 33.97 -0.55
C ASP A 255 -8.23 33.09 0.71
N LYS A 256 -7.87 31.80 0.58
CA LYS A 256 -8.08 30.83 1.65
C LYS A 256 -7.17 31.04 2.87
N LEU A 257 -6.10 31.82 2.70
CA LEU A 257 -5.12 32.12 3.75
C LEU A 257 -5.51 33.36 4.57
N THR A 258 -6.09 34.37 3.92
CA THR A 258 -6.30 35.71 4.51
C THR A 258 -7.76 36.12 4.67
N GLY A 259 -8.71 35.43 4.01
CA GLY A 259 -10.13 35.78 4.03
C GLY A 259 -10.52 36.99 3.18
N ASN A 260 -9.60 37.51 2.35
CA ASN A 260 -9.88 38.62 1.45
C ASN A 260 -10.57 38.14 0.16
N ILE A 261 -11.52 38.89 -0.36
CA ILE A 261 -12.11 38.62 -1.69
C ILE A 261 -11.04 38.87 -2.77
N ARG A 262 -10.69 37.85 -3.56
CA ARG A 262 -9.82 37.98 -4.74
C ARG A 262 -10.62 38.53 -5.93
N TRP A 263 -11.78 37.92 -6.17
CA TRP A 263 -12.76 38.39 -7.15
C TRP A 263 -14.19 38.12 -6.67
N LYS A 264 -15.14 38.94 -7.15
CA LYS A 264 -16.58 38.78 -6.95
C LYS A 264 -17.29 39.14 -8.25
N VAL A 265 -18.13 38.24 -8.72
CA VAL A 265 -18.82 38.32 -10.01
C VAL A 265 -20.32 38.35 -9.76
N ASP A 266 -20.98 39.35 -10.32
CA ASP A 266 -22.43 39.48 -10.27
C ASP A 266 -23.13 38.36 -11.08
N ARG A 267 -24.25 37.86 -10.56
CA ARG A 267 -25.06 36.79 -11.15
C ARG A 267 -26.51 37.25 -11.34
N ALA A 268 -26.78 38.49 -11.75
CA ALA A 268 -28.14 39.02 -11.90
C ALA A 268 -29.06 38.30 -12.90
N SER A 269 -28.57 37.34 -13.70
CA SER A 269 -29.43 36.40 -14.46
C SER A 269 -30.03 35.29 -13.60
N GLU A 270 -29.47 35.06 -12.41
CA GLU A 270 -29.78 33.94 -11.53
C GLU A 270 -30.56 34.42 -10.30
N VAL A 271 -31.64 33.70 -10.01
CA VAL A 271 -32.39 33.79 -8.75
C VAL A 271 -32.05 32.57 -7.88
N THR A 272 -32.51 32.54 -6.61
CA THR A 272 -32.10 31.58 -5.58
C THR A 272 -31.81 30.17 -6.12
N SER A 273 -30.58 29.71 -5.92
CA SER A 273 -30.14 28.32 -6.07
C SER A 273 -29.54 27.87 -4.74
N TRP A 274 -29.58 26.57 -4.47
CA TRP A 274 -28.87 25.97 -3.32
C TRP A 274 -27.72 25.09 -3.82
N ASN A 275 -27.09 25.52 -4.90
CA ASN A 275 -26.06 24.75 -5.59
C ASN A 275 -24.67 24.93 -4.96
N THR A 276 -24.02 23.83 -4.62
CA THR A 276 -22.59 23.79 -4.27
C THR A 276 -21.75 23.89 -5.55
N PRO A 277 -20.80 24.85 -5.66
CA PRO A 277 -19.95 24.98 -6.84
C PRO A 277 -19.03 23.78 -7.04
N PHE A 278 -19.09 23.15 -8.21
CA PHE A 278 -18.19 22.05 -8.57
C PHE A 278 -16.92 22.62 -9.23
N VAL A 279 -15.74 22.25 -8.70
CA VAL A 279 -14.44 22.72 -9.20
C VAL A 279 -13.74 21.59 -9.95
N THR A 280 -13.22 21.85 -11.15
CA THR A 280 -12.47 20.83 -11.90
C THR A 280 -11.42 21.43 -12.84
N THR A 281 -10.29 20.73 -13.05
CA THR A 281 -9.19 21.20 -13.90
C THR A 281 -9.33 20.65 -15.33
N TYR A 282 -9.40 21.54 -16.33
CA TYR A 282 -9.43 21.17 -17.74
C TYR A 282 -8.39 21.99 -18.53
N GLU A 283 -7.59 21.34 -19.39
CA GLU A 283 -6.48 21.98 -20.13
C GLU A 283 -5.53 22.79 -19.22
N GLY A 284 -5.27 22.30 -18.00
CA GLY A 284 -4.44 22.99 -16.99
C GLY A 284 -5.12 24.15 -16.26
N LYS A 285 -6.39 24.46 -16.56
CA LYS A 285 -7.16 25.54 -15.92
C LYS A 285 -8.24 25.02 -14.99
N GLN A 286 -8.32 25.55 -13.77
CA GLN A 286 -9.45 25.28 -12.88
C GLN A 286 -10.69 26.05 -13.35
N GLN A 287 -11.76 25.29 -13.64
CA GLN A 287 -13.10 25.79 -13.91
C GLN A 287 -13.97 25.64 -12.66
N VAL A 288 -14.72 26.69 -12.32
CA VAL A 288 -15.72 26.69 -11.25
C VAL A 288 -17.10 26.66 -11.90
N ILE A 289 -17.86 25.60 -11.69
CA ILE A 289 -19.10 25.31 -12.42
C ILE A 289 -20.28 25.37 -11.44
N VAL A 290 -21.23 26.26 -11.71
CA VAL A 290 -22.41 26.52 -10.85
C VAL A 290 -23.69 26.37 -11.64
N ASN A 291 -24.58 25.52 -11.14
CA ASN A 291 -25.88 25.18 -11.71
C ASN A 291 -26.95 26.14 -11.18
N GLY A 292 -27.21 27.23 -11.90
CA GLY A 292 -28.18 28.27 -11.55
C GLY A 292 -29.60 28.00 -12.05
N THR A 293 -30.56 28.78 -11.55
CA THR A 293 -31.99 28.65 -11.92
C THR A 293 -32.27 29.08 -13.38
N GLY A 294 -31.53 30.06 -13.91
CA GLY A 294 -31.60 30.49 -15.30
C GLY A 294 -30.62 29.73 -16.19
N SER A 295 -29.42 29.47 -15.69
CA SER A 295 -28.34 28.82 -16.45
C SER A 295 -27.29 28.11 -15.60
N VAL A 296 -26.68 27.05 -16.15
CA VAL A 296 -25.35 26.60 -15.69
C VAL A 296 -24.31 27.57 -16.24
N LYS A 297 -23.37 28.02 -15.40
CA LYS A 297 -22.21 28.82 -15.84
C LYS A 297 -20.90 28.20 -15.35
N SER A 298 -19.88 28.27 -16.18
CA SER A 298 -18.48 27.99 -15.81
C SER A 298 -17.67 29.28 -15.76
N TYR A 299 -16.83 29.40 -14.74
CA TYR A 299 -15.96 30.53 -14.48
C TYR A 299 -14.49 30.09 -14.45
N ASP A 300 -13.56 30.90 -14.95
CA ASP A 300 -12.11 30.70 -14.68
C ASP A 300 -11.86 30.98 -13.18
N ALA A 301 -11.26 30.02 -12.47
CA ALA A 301 -11.03 30.11 -11.03
C ALA A 301 -10.15 31.30 -10.61
N ASN A 302 -9.34 31.84 -11.52
CA ASN A 302 -8.34 32.86 -11.22
C ASN A 302 -8.90 34.28 -11.12
N ASP A 303 -9.87 34.63 -11.98
CA ASP A 303 -10.43 35.99 -12.09
C ASP A 303 -11.96 36.06 -12.13
N GLY A 304 -12.66 34.93 -12.23
CA GLY A 304 -14.12 34.88 -12.30
C GLY A 304 -14.69 35.19 -13.70
N THR A 305 -13.88 35.19 -14.76
CA THR A 305 -14.37 35.34 -16.13
C THR A 305 -15.29 34.17 -16.50
N VAL A 306 -16.51 34.46 -16.97
CA VAL A 306 -17.42 33.43 -17.53
C VAL A 306 -16.79 32.82 -18.78
N LEU A 307 -16.47 31.54 -18.72
CA LEU A 307 -15.92 30.77 -19.83
C LEU A 307 -17.03 30.33 -20.79
N TRP A 308 -18.12 29.80 -20.24
CA TRP A 308 -19.30 29.36 -20.98
C TRP A 308 -20.55 29.36 -20.09
N GLU A 309 -21.72 29.45 -20.71
CA GLU A 309 -23.02 29.31 -20.06
C GLU A 309 -23.98 28.44 -20.89
N CYS A 310 -24.90 27.73 -20.22
CA CYS A 310 -25.84 26.82 -20.87
C CYS A 310 -27.17 26.80 -20.12
N GLY A 311 -28.22 27.32 -20.75
CA GLY A 311 -29.58 27.43 -20.24
C GLY A 311 -30.47 26.20 -20.43
N GLY A 312 -31.71 26.34 -19.95
CA GLY A 312 -32.78 25.34 -20.03
C GLY A 312 -33.06 24.58 -18.73
N GLN A 313 -32.40 24.96 -17.63
CA GLN A 313 -32.55 24.37 -16.30
C GLN A 313 -33.98 24.55 -15.76
N THR A 314 -34.38 23.67 -14.84
CA THR A 314 -35.62 23.86 -14.09
C THR A 314 -35.42 24.92 -13.01
N VAL A 315 -36.50 25.62 -12.65
CA VAL A 315 -36.55 26.53 -11.51
C VAL A 315 -35.99 25.87 -10.25
N ASN A 316 -35.21 26.58 -9.42
CA ASN A 316 -34.50 26.00 -8.26
C ASN A 316 -33.55 24.86 -8.68
N ALA A 317 -32.51 25.18 -9.44
CA ALA A 317 -31.38 24.27 -9.58
C ALA A 317 -30.66 24.12 -8.22
N ILE A 318 -30.40 22.88 -7.84
CA ILE A 318 -29.77 22.47 -6.57
C ILE A 318 -28.72 21.37 -6.81
N PRO A 319 -29.00 20.30 -7.59
CA PRO A 319 -28.07 19.18 -7.75
C PRO A 319 -26.73 19.68 -8.28
N SER A 320 -25.66 19.23 -7.64
CA SER A 320 -24.33 19.72 -7.98
C SER A 320 -23.75 18.97 -9.18
N PRO A 321 -23.01 19.66 -10.06
CA PRO A 321 -22.47 19.04 -11.26
C PRO A 321 -21.57 17.83 -10.94
N VAL A 322 -21.45 16.91 -11.89
CA VAL A 322 -20.49 15.80 -11.84
C VAL A 322 -19.72 15.72 -13.14
N ARG A 323 -18.40 15.44 -13.08
CA ARG A 323 -17.57 15.32 -14.29
C ARG A 323 -17.66 13.92 -14.88
N PHE A 324 -17.81 13.83 -16.19
CA PHE A 324 -17.64 12.59 -16.95
C PHE A 324 -16.69 12.85 -18.13
N ARG A 325 -15.48 12.28 -18.05
CA ARG A 325 -14.38 12.53 -19.01
C ARG A 325 -14.16 14.03 -19.18
N ASP A 326 -14.27 14.59 -20.38
CA ASP A 326 -14.09 16.01 -20.66
C ASP A 326 -15.38 16.81 -20.81
N SER A 327 -16.47 16.27 -20.26
CA SER A 327 -17.74 16.97 -20.07
C SER A 327 -18.10 17.07 -18.59
N VAL A 328 -18.89 18.09 -18.25
CA VAL A 328 -19.63 18.15 -17.00
C VAL A 328 -21.09 17.80 -17.24
N ILE A 329 -21.70 17.07 -16.32
CA ILE A 329 -23.11 16.73 -16.34
C ILE A 329 -23.83 17.54 -15.26
N CYS A 330 -24.82 18.32 -15.68
CA CYS A 330 -25.64 19.16 -14.81
C CYS A 330 -27.10 18.71 -14.85
N THR A 331 -27.76 18.67 -13.68
CA THR A 331 -29.13 18.15 -13.53
C THR A 331 -30.03 19.08 -12.72
N SER A 332 -31.33 19.05 -13.00
CA SER A 332 -32.37 19.81 -12.28
C SER A 332 -33.75 19.16 -12.52
N GLY A 333 -34.69 19.29 -11.58
CA GLY A 333 -35.90 18.45 -11.55
C GLY A 333 -37.11 19.02 -10.78
N TYR A 334 -37.17 20.33 -10.53
CA TYR A 334 -38.33 20.94 -9.87
C TYR A 334 -39.35 21.43 -10.89
N ARG A 335 -40.54 20.83 -10.89
CA ARG A 335 -41.66 21.19 -11.82
C ARG A 335 -41.27 21.13 -13.31
N GLY A 336 -40.28 20.30 -13.63
CA GLY A 336 -39.73 20.05 -14.95
C GLY A 336 -38.65 18.98 -14.82
N ALA A 337 -37.87 18.73 -15.87
CA ALA A 337 -36.72 17.84 -15.83
C ALA A 337 -35.67 18.25 -16.87
N LEU A 338 -34.41 18.36 -16.46
CA LEU A 338 -33.25 18.44 -17.34
C LEU A 338 -32.07 17.69 -16.70
N ALA A 339 -31.39 16.86 -17.48
CA ALA A 339 -30.02 16.44 -17.31
C ALA A 339 -29.29 16.70 -18.64
N CYS A 340 -28.08 17.22 -18.61
CA CYS A 340 -27.33 17.52 -19.84
C CYS A 340 -25.82 17.38 -19.66
N SER A 341 -25.14 16.96 -20.72
CA SER A 341 -23.68 16.85 -20.78
C SER A 341 -23.10 17.99 -21.61
N ILE A 342 -22.22 18.78 -21.00
CA ILE A 342 -21.64 20.01 -21.56
C ILE A 342 -20.11 19.86 -21.59
N PRO A 343 -19.46 19.88 -22.78
CA PRO A 343 -18.01 19.80 -22.89
C PRO A 343 -17.28 20.95 -22.19
N LEU A 344 -16.18 20.65 -21.49
CA LEU A 344 -15.38 21.63 -20.75
C LEU A 344 -14.58 22.59 -21.66
N ASN A 345 -14.44 22.26 -22.94
CA ASN A 345 -13.92 23.14 -23.98
C ASN A 345 -14.95 24.14 -24.54
N SER A 346 -16.21 24.10 -24.08
CA SER A 346 -17.26 25.08 -24.46
C SER A 346 -16.81 26.53 -24.23
N ARG A 347 -17.29 27.47 -25.05
CA ARG A 347 -17.00 28.90 -24.95
C ARG A 347 -18.27 29.73 -25.25
N GLY A 348 -18.57 30.71 -24.41
CA GLY A 348 -19.77 31.56 -24.55
C GLY A 348 -21.10 30.86 -24.23
N ASP A 349 -22.22 31.42 -24.67
CA ASP A 349 -23.53 30.78 -24.56
C ASP A 349 -23.63 29.59 -25.53
N VAL A 350 -23.74 28.38 -24.98
CA VAL A 350 -23.90 27.13 -25.74
C VAL A 350 -25.32 26.56 -25.65
N THR A 351 -26.30 27.30 -25.12
CA THR A 351 -27.67 26.82 -24.83
C THR A 351 -28.33 26.06 -26.00
N THR A 352 -28.19 26.57 -27.22
CA THR A 352 -28.73 25.97 -28.45
C THR A 352 -27.64 25.38 -29.37
N SER A 353 -26.46 25.09 -28.82
CA SER A 353 -25.32 24.57 -29.58
C SER A 353 -25.45 23.07 -29.85
N GLU A 354 -25.03 22.65 -31.05
CA GLU A 354 -24.80 21.25 -31.41
C GLU A 354 -23.65 20.62 -30.61
N THR A 355 -22.86 21.42 -29.89
CA THR A 355 -21.78 20.93 -28.99
C THR A 355 -22.28 20.40 -27.65
N ILE A 356 -23.57 20.50 -27.32
CA ILE A 356 -24.13 19.82 -26.13
C ILE A 356 -24.22 18.32 -26.43
N GLY A 357 -23.47 17.51 -25.69
CA GLY A 357 -23.33 16.07 -25.99
C GLY A 357 -24.64 15.29 -25.92
N TRP A 358 -25.51 15.63 -24.97
CA TRP A 358 -26.90 15.14 -24.89
C TRP A 358 -27.75 15.97 -23.91
N ARG A 359 -29.08 15.87 -24.04
CA ARG A 359 -30.07 16.36 -23.05
C ARG A 359 -31.14 15.29 -22.79
N VAL A 360 -31.46 15.04 -21.52
CA VAL A 360 -32.53 14.16 -21.05
C VAL A 360 -33.54 14.97 -20.24
N ASN A 361 -34.80 14.98 -20.67
CA ASN A 361 -35.85 15.84 -20.10
C ASN A 361 -36.89 15.04 -19.30
N GLN A 362 -36.48 13.95 -18.62
CA GLN A 362 -37.37 13.09 -17.84
C GLN A 362 -36.68 12.43 -16.63
N SER A 363 -37.45 12.23 -15.55
CA SER A 363 -37.06 11.48 -14.34
C SER A 363 -35.80 12.00 -13.61
N THR A 364 -35.40 13.26 -13.79
CA THR A 364 -34.16 13.85 -13.21
C THR A 364 -34.32 14.32 -11.76
N PRO A 365 -33.22 14.48 -10.98
CA PRO A 365 -33.30 14.79 -9.55
C PRO A 365 -33.59 16.27 -9.26
N TYR A 366 -34.17 16.53 -8.09
CA TYR A 366 -34.39 17.89 -7.58
C TYR A 366 -33.38 18.31 -6.51
N VAL A 367 -33.19 17.55 -5.42
CA VAL A 367 -32.20 17.88 -4.37
C VAL A 367 -30.98 16.96 -4.39
N PRO A 368 -31.10 15.62 -4.46
CA PRO A 368 -29.93 14.73 -4.51
C PRO A 368 -29.07 14.98 -5.75
N SER A 369 -27.74 15.02 -5.57
CA SER A 369 -26.80 15.13 -6.70
C SER A 369 -26.57 13.76 -7.34
N PRO A 370 -26.41 13.68 -8.67
CA PRO A 370 -26.22 12.41 -9.39
C PRO A 370 -24.83 11.81 -9.10
N ILE A 371 -24.73 10.48 -9.12
CA ILE A 371 -23.46 9.75 -8.92
C ILE A 371 -23.12 8.92 -10.16
N LEU A 372 -21.84 8.64 -10.38
CA LEU A 372 -21.33 7.83 -11.48
C LEU A 372 -20.91 6.42 -11.00
N SER A 373 -20.87 5.47 -11.94
CA SER A 373 -20.05 4.27 -11.89
C SER A 373 -19.69 3.87 -13.32
N ASN A 374 -18.41 3.96 -13.68
CA ASN A 374 -17.95 3.81 -15.07
C ASN A 374 -18.73 4.75 -16.02
N THR A 375 -19.49 4.21 -16.98
CA THR A 375 -20.37 4.98 -17.88
C THR A 375 -21.77 5.22 -17.32
N ARG A 376 -22.16 4.59 -16.21
CA ARG A 376 -23.51 4.71 -15.63
C ARG A 376 -23.63 5.96 -14.78
N LEU A 377 -24.61 6.80 -15.08
CA LEU A 377 -25.04 7.93 -14.25
C LEU A 377 -26.35 7.56 -13.54
N LEU A 378 -26.31 7.54 -12.22
CA LEU A 378 -27.42 7.15 -11.35
C LEU A 378 -28.01 8.39 -10.66
N TYR A 379 -29.34 8.52 -10.68
CA TYR A 379 -30.08 9.56 -9.96
C TYR A 379 -31.52 9.15 -9.69
N THR A 380 -32.17 9.77 -8.72
CA THR A 380 -33.61 9.56 -8.49
C THR A 380 -34.47 10.64 -9.16
N ALA A 381 -35.72 10.31 -9.47
CA ALA A 381 -36.68 11.26 -10.02
C ALA A 381 -37.18 12.23 -8.95
N GLY A 382 -36.90 13.52 -9.12
CA GLY A 382 -37.18 14.56 -8.12
C GLY A 382 -36.46 14.26 -6.81
N ASN A 383 -37.25 14.02 -5.75
CA ASN A 383 -36.78 13.59 -4.43
C ASN A 383 -37.39 12.23 -4.04
N THR A 384 -37.80 11.40 -5.01
CA THR A 384 -38.55 10.15 -4.77
C THR A 384 -37.63 8.92 -4.70
N ASN A 385 -38.20 7.74 -4.44
CA ASN A 385 -37.49 6.46 -4.48
C ASN A 385 -37.37 5.82 -5.87
N LEU A 386 -37.71 6.56 -6.94
CA LEU A 386 -37.58 6.09 -8.31
C LEU A 386 -36.16 6.35 -8.82
N LEU A 387 -35.29 5.35 -8.72
CA LEU A 387 -33.94 5.36 -9.27
C LEU A 387 -33.99 5.16 -10.79
N SER A 388 -33.27 6.00 -11.53
CA SER A 388 -33.01 5.89 -12.96
C SER A 388 -31.49 5.77 -13.20
N CYS A 389 -31.11 5.06 -14.25
CA CYS A 389 -29.74 4.99 -14.73
C CYS A 389 -29.69 5.32 -16.23
N ILE A 390 -28.74 6.16 -16.63
CA ILE A 390 -28.46 6.50 -18.03
C ILE A 390 -26.97 6.35 -18.34
N ASP A 391 -26.63 6.20 -19.61
CA ASP A 391 -25.24 6.25 -20.08
C ASP A 391 -24.77 7.71 -20.13
N ALA A 392 -23.77 8.04 -19.32
CA ALA A 392 -23.16 9.36 -19.20
C ALA A 392 -22.53 9.87 -20.51
N SER A 393 -22.21 8.99 -21.46
CA SER A 393 -21.61 9.37 -22.75
C SER A 393 -22.62 9.86 -23.78
N ASN A 394 -23.86 9.39 -23.74
CA ASN A 394 -24.86 9.62 -24.81
C ASN A 394 -26.30 9.90 -24.32
N GLY A 395 -26.56 9.80 -23.02
CA GLY A 395 -27.86 10.09 -22.41
C GLY A 395 -28.93 9.01 -22.58
N SER A 396 -28.60 7.87 -23.21
CA SER A 396 -29.56 6.75 -23.36
C SER A 396 -29.87 6.09 -22.02
N SER A 397 -31.09 5.56 -21.86
CA SER A 397 -31.48 4.91 -20.61
C SER A 397 -30.96 3.48 -20.54
N LEU A 398 -30.26 3.18 -19.46
CA LEU A 398 -29.79 1.84 -19.09
C LEU A 398 -30.78 1.16 -18.13
N LEU A 399 -31.45 1.96 -17.28
CA LEU A 399 -32.53 1.54 -16.40
C LEU A 399 -33.53 2.69 -16.24
N GLU A 400 -34.75 2.57 -16.78
CA GLU A 400 -35.71 3.66 -16.70
C GLU A 400 -36.16 3.94 -15.25
N ARG A 401 -36.62 2.90 -14.54
CA ARG A 401 -37.15 3.02 -13.17
C ARG A 401 -36.97 1.74 -12.35
N MET A 402 -36.23 1.86 -11.26
CA MET A 402 -36.22 0.94 -10.12
C MET A 402 -36.84 1.64 -8.91
N ARG A 403 -37.50 0.89 -8.02
CA ARG A 403 -37.98 1.42 -6.73
C ARG A 403 -37.04 0.98 -5.62
N LEU A 404 -36.42 1.95 -4.95
CA LEU A 404 -35.66 1.69 -3.73
C LEU A 404 -36.64 1.43 -2.57
N PRO A 405 -36.55 0.29 -1.85
CA PRO A 405 -37.47 -0.07 -0.77
C PRO A 405 -37.31 0.83 0.45
N GLY A 406 -38.38 1.05 1.21
CA GLY A 406 -38.41 1.88 2.42
C GLY A 406 -38.27 3.40 2.17
N ILE A 407 -37.43 3.82 1.22
CA ILE A 407 -37.24 5.23 0.85
C ILE A 407 -38.58 5.87 0.45
N ARG A 408 -38.86 7.04 1.02
CA ARG A 408 -40.02 7.88 0.69
C ARG A 408 -39.62 9.25 0.15
N THR A 409 -38.63 9.89 0.77
CA THR A 409 -38.13 11.22 0.37
C THR A 409 -36.61 11.27 0.48
N MET A 410 -35.89 11.65 -0.56
CA MET A 410 -34.43 11.86 -0.51
C MET A 410 -34.06 13.34 -0.64
N TYR A 411 -33.24 13.83 0.30
CA TYR A 411 -32.49 15.09 0.18
C TYR A 411 -30.98 14.81 0.13
N ALA A 412 -30.51 13.88 0.97
CA ALA A 412 -29.16 13.33 0.92
C ALA A 412 -28.77 12.89 -0.49
N SER A 413 -27.53 13.19 -0.90
CA SER A 413 -26.96 12.68 -2.15
C SER A 413 -26.36 11.29 -1.89
N PRO A 414 -26.51 10.33 -2.82
CA PRO A 414 -25.89 9.02 -2.68
C PRO A 414 -24.37 9.09 -2.69
N ILE A 415 -23.75 8.08 -2.09
CA ILE A 415 -22.30 7.83 -2.15
C ILE A 415 -22.02 6.43 -2.68
N LEU A 416 -20.82 6.21 -3.24
CA LEU A 416 -20.32 4.91 -3.67
C LEU A 416 -19.08 4.55 -2.85
N ALA A 417 -19.13 3.40 -2.16
CA ALA A 417 -18.03 2.85 -1.38
C ALA A 417 -17.97 1.33 -1.54
N ASN A 418 -16.78 0.75 -1.75
CA ASN A 418 -16.58 -0.70 -1.88
C ASN A 418 -17.55 -1.41 -2.84
N GLY A 419 -17.81 -0.86 -4.03
CA GLY A 419 -18.76 -1.43 -4.99
C GLY A 419 -20.22 -1.44 -4.53
N HIS A 420 -20.61 -0.55 -3.60
CA HIS A 420 -21.97 -0.39 -3.11
C HIS A 420 -22.39 1.08 -3.05
N PHE A 421 -23.57 1.39 -3.59
CA PHE A 421 -24.21 2.69 -3.44
C PHE A 421 -25.04 2.73 -2.15
N TYR A 422 -24.99 3.87 -1.46
CA TYR A 422 -25.76 4.12 -0.24
C TYR A 422 -26.77 5.24 -0.50
N PHE A 423 -28.06 4.90 -0.52
CA PHE A 423 -29.17 5.83 -0.78
C PHE A 423 -29.93 6.12 0.52
N THR A 424 -29.85 7.37 1.01
CA THR A 424 -30.41 7.79 2.30
C THR A 424 -31.72 8.55 2.15
N SER A 425 -32.77 8.09 2.85
CA SER A 425 -34.08 8.74 2.97
C SER A 425 -34.13 9.68 4.17
N ARG A 426 -34.94 10.74 4.08
CA ARG A 426 -35.18 11.70 5.17
C ARG A 426 -35.76 11.06 6.43
N GLU A 427 -36.43 9.92 6.26
CA GLU A 427 -37.06 9.11 7.28
C GLU A 427 -36.09 8.14 7.99
N GLY A 428 -34.78 8.26 7.75
CA GLY A 428 -33.74 7.47 8.42
C GLY A 428 -33.45 6.10 7.79
N THR A 429 -34.26 5.66 6.81
CA THR A 429 -33.98 4.49 5.98
C THR A 429 -32.77 4.71 5.07
N ILE A 430 -31.83 3.76 5.03
CA ILE A 430 -30.67 3.75 4.14
C ILE A 430 -30.67 2.43 3.37
N VAL A 431 -30.77 2.52 2.04
CA VAL A 431 -30.73 1.36 1.14
C VAL A 431 -29.32 1.20 0.59
N VAL A 432 -28.78 -0.01 0.70
CA VAL A 432 -27.49 -0.38 0.12
C VAL A 432 -27.74 -1.19 -1.14
N VAL A 433 -27.22 -0.70 -2.27
CA VAL A 433 -27.39 -1.28 -3.60
C VAL A 433 -26.01 -1.70 -4.11
N LYS A 434 -25.83 -2.98 -4.49
CA LYS A 434 -24.58 -3.43 -5.09
C LYS A 434 -24.39 -2.80 -6.47
N ASP A 435 -23.18 -2.41 -6.78
CA ASP A 435 -22.81 -1.82 -8.06
C ASP A 435 -22.57 -2.88 -9.15
N ASN A 436 -23.60 -3.67 -9.47
CA ASN A 436 -23.61 -4.65 -10.57
C ASN A 436 -24.60 -4.26 -11.67
N GLU A 437 -24.67 -5.07 -12.75
CA GLU A 437 -25.53 -4.79 -13.91
C GLU A 437 -27.02 -4.64 -13.56
N THR A 438 -27.50 -5.42 -12.58
CA THR A 438 -28.90 -5.41 -12.12
C THR A 438 -29.20 -4.38 -11.05
N LEU A 439 -28.18 -3.76 -10.44
CA LEU A 439 -28.26 -2.86 -9.29
C LEU A 439 -29.05 -3.50 -8.13
N ASP A 440 -28.59 -4.66 -7.64
CA ASP A 440 -29.29 -5.43 -6.61
C ASP A 440 -29.34 -4.69 -5.27
N VAL A 441 -30.52 -4.59 -4.64
CA VAL A 441 -30.63 -4.17 -3.22
C VAL A 441 -30.09 -5.28 -2.33
N VAL A 442 -28.97 -5.05 -1.67
CA VAL A 442 -28.35 -6.02 -0.74
C VAL A 442 -28.71 -5.77 0.72
N ALA A 443 -29.10 -4.54 1.07
CA ALA A 443 -29.61 -4.23 2.40
C ALA A 443 -30.59 -3.04 2.41
N THR A 444 -31.39 -2.97 3.47
CA THR A 444 -32.22 -1.81 3.81
C THR A 444 -32.19 -1.70 5.33
N ASN A 445 -31.56 -0.63 5.81
CA ASN A 445 -31.26 -0.40 7.22
C ASN A 445 -32.04 0.83 7.70
N GLU A 446 -32.38 0.92 8.97
CA GLU A 446 -33.23 2.00 9.50
C GLU A 446 -32.62 2.63 10.77
N LEU A 447 -32.71 3.96 10.84
CA LEU A 447 -32.41 4.79 12.00
C LEU A 447 -33.67 5.60 12.35
N GLU A 448 -33.98 5.80 13.63
CA GLU A 448 -35.26 6.40 14.07
C GLU A 448 -35.30 7.95 14.02
N ASP A 449 -34.39 8.59 13.27
CA ASP A 449 -34.14 10.04 13.24
C ASP A 449 -34.34 10.66 11.84
N VAL A 450 -34.47 12.00 11.77
CA VAL A 450 -34.57 12.75 10.49
C VAL A 450 -33.18 13.03 9.90
N ILE A 451 -32.94 12.61 8.66
CA ILE A 451 -31.61 12.60 8.01
C ILE A 451 -31.62 13.35 6.67
N ASP A 452 -31.10 14.59 6.67
CA ASP A 452 -30.92 15.41 5.45
C ASP A 452 -29.48 15.41 4.93
N ALA A 453 -28.51 15.04 5.77
CA ALA A 453 -27.10 14.95 5.39
C ALA A 453 -26.84 13.73 4.50
N SER A 454 -25.87 13.85 3.57
CA SER A 454 -25.32 12.67 2.91
C SER A 454 -24.57 11.80 3.93
N PRO A 455 -24.55 10.47 3.79
CA PRO A 455 -23.66 9.62 4.56
C PRO A 455 -22.19 9.86 4.15
N VAL A 456 -21.26 9.46 5.02
CA VAL A 456 -19.82 9.66 4.84
C VAL A 456 -19.07 8.37 5.16
N ALA A 457 -18.39 7.77 4.19
CA ALA A 457 -17.68 6.50 4.35
C ALA A 457 -16.16 6.71 4.46
N VAL A 458 -15.54 6.18 5.51
CA VAL A 458 -14.09 6.33 5.79
C VAL A 458 -13.56 5.07 6.47
N ASP A 459 -12.58 4.41 5.86
CA ASP A 459 -12.13 3.06 6.26
C ASP A 459 -13.35 2.14 6.54
N ASN A 460 -13.38 1.38 7.64
CA ASN A 460 -14.48 0.47 7.99
C ASN A 460 -15.77 1.16 8.49
N GLN A 461 -15.85 2.49 8.50
CA GLN A 461 -16.90 3.25 9.19
C GLN A 461 -17.80 4.04 8.24
N LEU A 462 -19.10 4.05 8.55
CA LEU A 462 -20.10 4.92 7.91
C LEU A 462 -20.61 5.94 8.94
N PHE A 463 -20.30 7.21 8.72
CA PHE A 463 -20.83 8.32 9.52
C PHE A 463 -22.15 8.78 8.91
N VAL A 464 -23.19 8.84 9.75
CA VAL A 464 -24.52 9.31 9.35
C VAL A 464 -24.99 10.36 10.33
N ARG A 465 -25.45 11.50 9.81
CA ARG A 465 -25.87 12.63 10.63
C ARG A 465 -27.38 12.87 10.55
N SER A 466 -28.05 12.84 11.69
CA SER A 466 -29.38 13.43 11.84
C SER A 466 -29.28 14.91 12.24
N TRP A 467 -30.41 15.60 12.35
CA TRP A 467 -30.43 17.01 12.76
C TRP A 467 -29.69 17.26 14.08
N ASN A 468 -29.80 16.34 15.04
CA ASN A 468 -29.32 16.48 16.41
C ASN A 468 -28.39 15.33 16.87
N LYS A 469 -28.08 14.32 16.04
CA LYS A 469 -27.11 13.27 16.38
C LYS A 469 -26.12 13.00 15.24
N LEU A 470 -24.94 12.51 15.61
CA LEU A 470 -23.97 11.89 14.72
C LEU A 470 -23.82 10.42 15.11
N TYR A 471 -24.13 9.52 14.16
CA TYR A 471 -23.93 8.09 14.28
C TYR A 471 -22.59 7.72 13.64
N CYS A 472 -21.82 6.85 14.30
CA CYS A 472 -20.78 6.06 13.67
C CYS A 472 -21.26 4.61 13.59
N ILE A 473 -21.26 4.05 12.37
CA ILE A 473 -21.77 2.73 12.07
C ILE A 473 -20.58 1.88 11.60
N GLU A 474 -20.29 0.79 12.31
CA GLU A 474 -19.13 -0.07 12.10
C GLU A 474 -19.51 -1.52 12.43
N GLN A 475 -18.96 -2.50 11.71
CA GLN A 475 -19.27 -3.89 11.96
C GLN A 475 -18.57 -4.38 13.24
N MET A 476 -19.33 -4.49 14.33
CA MET A 476 -18.84 -4.98 15.61
C MET A 476 -18.48 -6.48 15.52
N PRO A 477 -17.33 -6.93 16.07
CA PRO A 477 -17.06 -8.35 16.25
C PRO A 477 -18.10 -8.98 17.17
N THR A 478 -18.78 -10.04 16.73
CA THR A 478 -19.72 -10.76 17.60
C THR A 478 -19.00 -11.90 18.32
N ALA A 479 -19.51 -12.30 19.49
CA ALA A 479 -18.89 -13.34 20.31
C ALA A 479 -18.87 -14.74 19.65
N ASP A 480 -19.69 -14.95 18.61
CA ASP A 480 -19.74 -16.18 17.80
C ASP A 480 -19.13 -16.00 16.39
N SER A 481 -18.62 -14.80 16.02
CA SER A 481 -18.10 -14.51 14.67
C SER A 481 -16.57 -14.57 14.54
N THR A 482 -15.92 -15.54 15.18
CA THR A 482 -14.57 -15.98 14.75
C THR A 482 -14.62 -16.86 13.49
N SER A 483 -15.83 -17.28 13.08
CA SER A 483 -16.09 -17.96 11.81
C SER A 483 -16.72 -16.99 10.79
N THR A 484 -15.91 -16.47 9.87
CA THR A 484 -16.38 -15.94 8.58
C THR A 484 -15.45 -16.41 7.47
N SER A 485 -15.99 -17.15 6.49
CA SER A 485 -15.20 -17.63 5.36
C SER A 485 -14.72 -16.46 4.49
N PRO A 486 -13.44 -16.42 4.07
CA PRO A 486 -12.93 -15.33 3.25
C PRO A 486 -13.55 -15.37 1.84
N MET A 487 -14.30 -14.34 1.47
CA MET A 487 -14.77 -14.18 0.09
C MET A 487 -14.43 -12.80 -0.49
N LYS A 488 -13.37 -12.82 -1.30
CA LYS A 488 -13.08 -11.93 -2.42
C LYS A 488 -13.08 -10.42 -2.13
N LYS A 489 -11.85 -9.89 -1.97
CA LYS A 489 -11.47 -8.68 -2.69
C LYS A 489 -11.83 -8.86 -4.17
N GLU A 490 -12.46 -7.87 -4.80
CA GLU A 490 -12.18 -7.60 -6.21
C GLU A 490 -10.78 -6.92 -6.26
N PRO A 491 -9.96 -7.18 -7.30
CA PRO A 491 -8.53 -6.89 -7.25
C PRO A 491 -8.24 -5.38 -7.30
N PRO A 492 -7.04 -4.93 -6.87
CA PRO A 492 -6.47 -3.67 -7.33
C PRO A 492 -6.18 -3.75 -8.84
N ALA A 493 -5.56 -2.71 -9.42
CA ALA A 493 -4.96 -2.83 -10.74
C ALA A 493 -4.01 -4.04 -10.84
N GLU A 494 -3.94 -4.65 -12.01
CA GLU A 494 -2.90 -5.63 -12.33
C GLU A 494 -1.53 -4.91 -12.30
N GLY A 495 -0.46 -5.46 -11.74
CA GLY A 495 -0.40 -6.74 -11.03
C GLY A 495 0.94 -6.98 -10.34
N ILE A 496 1.45 -6.00 -9.60
CA ILE A 496 2.78 -6.00 -8.95
C ILE A 496 2.72 -6.36 -7.45
N SER A 497 3.63 -7.22 -6.99
CA SER A 497 4.09 -7.35 -5.60
C SER A 497 5.62 -7.26 -5.53
N PHE A 498 6.19 -7.09 -4.32
CA PHE A 498 7.64 -7.04 -4.13
C PHE A 498 8.12 -7.90 -2.95
N LYS A 499 9.06 -8.81 -3.21
CA LYS A 499 9.80 -9.56 -2.18
C LYS A 499 11.02 -8.77 -1.73
N GLN A 500 10.97 -8.25 -0.51
CA GLN A 500 12.12 -7.56 0.11
C GLN A 500 13.18 -8.57 0.57
N ILE A 501 14.45 -8.34 0.20
CA ILE A 501 15.63 -9.03 0.76
C ILE A 501 16.65 -7.99 1.22
N ASP A 502 17.21 -8.14 2.42
CA ASP A 502 18.32 -7.30 2.88
C ASP A 502 19.67 -7.92 2.45
N LEU A 503 20.50 -7.12 1.77
CA LEU A 503 21.82 -7.48 1.22
C LEU A 503 22.89 -7.74 2.29
N GLU A 504 22.73 -7.16 3.49
CA GLU A 504 23.75 -7.17 4.53
C GLU A 504 23.12 -7.41 5.90
N ALA A 505 23.75 -8.23 6.74
CA ALA A 505 23.23 -8.63 8.05
C ALA A 505 23.26 -7.51 9.12
N SER A 506 23.82 -6.34 8.80
CA SER A 506 23.95 -5.18 9.68
C SER A 506 23.82 -3.88 8.90
N ALA A 507 23.16 -2.88 9.51
CA ALA A 507 23.00 -1.55 8.91
C ALA A 507 24.33 -0.78 8.90
N GLU A 508 24.69 -0.25 7.73
CA GLU A 508 25.83 0.66 7.53
C GLU A 508 25.37 1.94 6.78
N THR A 509 26.30 2.73 6.25
CA THR A 509 26.00 3.91 5.43
C THR A 509 26.38 3.71 3.97
N SER A 510 25.40 3.39 3.13
CA SER A 510 25.50 3.56 1.68
C SER A 510 25.04 4.95 1.25
N ALA A 511 25.62 5.42 0.15
CA ALA A 511 25.33 6.70 -0.49
C ALA A 511 24.78 6.54 -1.92
N ASN A 512 25.04 5.42 -2.59
CA ASN A 512 24.48 5.11 -3.91
C ASN A 512 24.55 3.59 -4.20
N ALA A 513 23.70 3.13 -5.12
CA ALA A 513 23.72 1.81 -5.72
C ALA A 513 23.85 1.96 -7.24
N SER A 514 24.50 1.01 -7.90
CA SER A 514 24.55 0.84 -9.36
C SER A 514 24.57 -0.65 -9.69
N ILE A 515 24.16 -1.03 -10.89
CA ILE A 515 24.08 -2.43 -11.33
C ILE A 515 24.62 -2.59 -12.76
N GLY A 516 25.04 -3.81 -13.10
CA GLY A 516 25.60 -4.20 -14.39
C GLY A 516 26.18 -5.62 -14.31
N ASP A 517 26.37 -6.29 -15.44
CA ASP A 517 27.14 -7.54 -15.50
C ASP A 517 28.65 -7.20 -15.34
N LEU A 518 29.29 -7.67 -14.27
CA LEU A 518 30.70 -7.34 -13.98
C LEU A 518 31.66 -8.53 -14.08
N ASP A 519 31.19 -9.77 -14.21
CA ASP A 519 32.05 -10.94 -14.42
C ASP A 519 31.73 -11.81 -15.66
N GLY A 520 30.85 -11.30 -16.53
CA GLY A 520 30.66 -11.74 -17.91
C GLY A 520 29.80 -13.00 -18.06
N ASP A 521 29.02 -13.35 -17.03
CA ASP A 521 28.14 -14.52 -17.04
C ASP A 521 26.74 -14.24 -17.62
N GLY A 522 26.33 -12.98 -17.63
CA GLY A 522 25.10 -12.46 -18.22
C GLY A 522 24.03 -12.00 -17.21
N ASP A 523 24.22 -12.23 -15.91
CA ASP A 523 23.32 -11.76 -14.86
C ASP A 523 23.77 -10.40 -14.27
N LEU A 524 22.87 -9.63 -13.66
CA LEU A 524 23.18 -8.29 -13.15
C LEU A 524 23.72 -8.30 -11.70
N ASP A 525 24.92 -7.79 -11.51
CA ASP A 525 25.56 -7.57 -10.20
C ASP A 525 25.15 -6.24 -9.56
N ILE A 526 25.46 -6.07 -8.27
CA ILE A 526 25.17 -4.85 -7.51
C ILE A 526 26.44 -4.24 -6.91
N VAL A 527 26.69 -2.96 -7.19
CA VAL A 527 27.73 -2.15 -6.55
C VAL A 527 27.12 -1.15 -5.57
N LEU A 528 27.60 -1.16 -4.33
CA LEU A 528 27.24 -0.17 -3.30
C LEU A 528 28.40 0.78 -3.01
N ALA A 529 28.18 2.07 -3.25
CA ALA A 529 29.06 3.15 -2.80
C ALA A 529 28.75 3.46 -1.33
N LYS A 530 29.74 3.28 -0.45
CA LYS A 530 29.59 3.26 1.01
C LYS A 530 30.51 4.27 1.72
N GLY A 531 30.22 4.52 2.99
CA GLY A 531 30.98 5.40 3.88
C GLY A 531 30.25 6.72 4.15
N ARG A 532 30.11 7.57 3.14
CA ARG A 532 29.38 8.86 3.15
C ARG A 532 29.94 9.95 4.08
N HIS A 533 30.15 9.67 5.36
CA HIS A 533 30.64 10.62 6.37
C HIS A 533 31.83 10.08 7.18
N TRP A 534 32.05 8.78 7.14
CA TRP A 534 33.23 8.07 7.65
C TRP A 534 33.66 7.05 6.58
N PRO A 535 34.93 6.67 6.51
CA PRO A 535 35.39 5.72 5.49
C PRO A 535 34.80 4.31 5.71
N LEU A 536 34.31 3.69 4.64
CA LEU A 536 33.94 2.26 4.56
C LEU A 536 34.40 1.70 3.21
N HIS A 537 34.56 0.38 3.10
CA HIS A 537 34.78 -0.24 1.79
C HIS A 537 33.50 -0.19 0.95
N ASN A 538 33.64 0.15 -0.32
CA ASN A 538 32.59 -0.13 -1.31
C ASN A 538 32.49 -1.64 -1.52
N ARG A 539 31.31 -2.10 -1.91
CA ARG A 539 30.96 -3.52 -1.95
C ARG A 539 30.44 -3.86 -3.34
N ILE A 540 30.89 -4.99 -3.90
CA ILE A 540 30.26 -5.63 -5.05
C ILE A 540 29.58 -6.89 -4.54
N PHE A 541 28.37 -7.14 -5.01
CA PHE A 541 27.59 -8.33 -4.76
C PHE A 541 27.42 -9.03 -6.10
N PHE A 542 28.19 -10.10 -6.29
CA PHE A 542 28.15 -10.89 -7.52
C PHE A 542 26.92 -11.81 -7.47
N ASN A 543 26.11 -11.80 -8.52
CA ASN A 543 24.84 -12.52 -8.60
C ASN A 543 25.03 -13.98 -9.07
N ASP A 544 23.96 -14.77 -9.09
CA ASP A 544 23.92 -16.14 -9.64
C ASP A 544 22.68 -16.42 -10.52
N GLY A 545 22.08 -15.34 -11.04
CA GLY A 545 20.82 -15.33 -11.78
C GLY A 545 19.58 -15.73 -10.98
N GLN A 546 19.74 -16.11 -9.70
CA GLN A 546 18.64 -16.53 -8.83
C GLN A 546 18.47 -15.59 -7.62
N GLY A 547 19.22 -14.48 -7.59
CA GLY A 547 19.21 -13.51 -6.51
C GLY A 547 19.95 -13.96 -5.25
N ASN A 548 20.93 -14.86 -5.37
CA ASN A 548 21.93 -15.12 -4.34
C ASN A 548 23.18 -14.27 -4.63
N PHE A 549 23.81 -13.73 -3.59
CA PHE A 549 24.86 -12.71 -3.77
C PHE A 549 26.15 -13.00 -3.02
N ASP A 550 27.26 -13.15 -3.74
CA ASP A 550 28.59 -13.39 -3.17
C ASP A 550 29.40 -12.08 -3.12
N ALA A 551 29.67 -11.58 -1.90
CA ALA A 551 29.90 -10.16 -1.70
C ALA A 551 31.37 -9.79 -1.39
N LYS A 552 32.05 -9.18 -2.37
CA LYS A 552 33.47 -8.77 -2.36
C LYS A 552 33.62 -7.27 -1.99
N ASN A 553 34.82 -6.84 -1.59
CA ASN A 553 35.13 -5.41 -1.36
C ASN A 553 35.84 -4.82 -2.59
N VAL A 554 35.56 -3.56 -2.92
CA VAL A 554 36.29 -2.82 -3.95
C VAL A 554 37.56 -2.22 -3.35
N GLY A 555 38.72 -2.52 -3.95
CA GLY A 555 40.01 -1.96 -3.56
C GLY A 555 40.49 -2.39 -2.16
N ALA A 556 41.64 -1.85 -1.76
CA ALA A 556 42.30 -2.19 -0.49
C ALA A 556 41.92 -1.26 0.68
N GLU A 557 41.41 -0.07 0.39
CA GLU A 557 41.20 1.01 1.38
C GLU A 557 39.71 1.36 1.53
N PRO A 558 39.26 1.80 2.72
CA PRO A 558 37.91 2.32 2.94
C PRO A 558 37.83 3.84 2.68
N ASP A 559 36.76 4.30 2.04
CA ASP A 559 36.58 5.69 1.56
C ASP A 559 35.22 6.29 1.99
N ARG A 560 35.09 7.63 1.97
CA ARG A 560 33.80 8.34 2.05
C ARG A 560 33.12 8.44 0.69
N SER A 561 32.79 7.28 0.13
CA SER A 561 32.19 7.20 -1.20
C SER A 561 30.77 7.74 -1.26
N TYR A 562 30.40 8.22 -2.44
CA TYR A 562 29.13 8.89 -2.73
C TYR A 562 28.41 8.33 -3.96
N ALA A 563 29.12 7.98 -5.02
CA ALA A 563 28.62 7.21 -6.16
C ALA A 563 29.73 6.38 -6.78
N ALA A 564 29.38 5.23 -7.35
CA ALA A 564 30.28 4.32 -8.07
C ALA A 564 29.62 4.00 -9.42
N ALA A 565 29.86 4.84 -10.42
CA ALA A 565 29.25 4.72 -11.74
C ALA A 565 29.93 3.61 -12.55
N LEU A 566 29.15 2.91 -13.37
CA LEU A 566 29.59 1.75 -14.16
C LEU A 566 29.48 2.05 -15.67
N GLY A 567 30.46 1.56 -16.44
CA GLY A 567 30.54 1.76 -17.89
C GLY A 567 31.96 1.50 -18.39
N ASP A 568 32.10 0.99 -19.61
CA ASP A 568 33.39 0.84 -20.29
C ASP A 568 34.08 2.21 -20.45
N ILE A 569 35.24 2.41 -19.80
CA ILE A 569 36.00 3.68 -19.89
C ILE A 569 37.32 3.54 -20.67
N ASP A 570 37.79 2.34 -21.00
CA ASP A 570 39.05 2.13 -21.74
C ASP A 570 38.92 1.45 -23.11
N GLY A 571 37.71 1.04 -23.48
CA GLY A 571 37.33 0.55 -24.80
C GLY A 571 37.59 -0.93 -25.04
N ASP A 572 37.82 -1.74 -23.99
CA ASP A 572 38.00 -3.19 -24.12
C ASP A 572 36.68 -3.99 -24.18
N GLY A 573 35.58 -3.40 -23.70
CA GLY A 573 34.22 -3.92 -23.76
C GLY A 573 33.65 -4.39 -22.42
N ASP A 574 34.44 -4.41 -21.35
CA ASP A 574 34.00 -4.82 -20.01
C ASP A 574 33.50 -3.62 -19.16
N LEU A 575 32.64 -3.85 -18.16
CA LEU A 575 32.15 -2.77 -17.29
C LEU A 575 33.15 -2.37 -16.21
N ASP A 576 33.79 -1.22 -16.39
CA ASP A 576 34.64 -0.54 -15.41
C ASP A 576 33.85 0.24 -14.35
N MET A 577 34.56 0.76 -13.33
CA MET A 577 33.95 1.48 -12.20
C MET A 577 34.65 2.81 -11.88
N VAL A 578 33.89 3.90 -11.81
CA VAL A 578 34.38 5.23 -11.42
C VAL A 578 33.74 5.68 -10.10
N VAL A 579 34.56 5.76 -9.04
CA VAL A 579 34.14 6.03 -7.66
C VAL A 579 34.40 7.49 -7.28
N SER A 580 33.33 8.20 -6.93
CA SER A 580 33.37 9.55 -6.35
C SER A 580 33.36 9.51 -4.83
N ASN A 581 34.34 10.20 -4.25
CA ASN A 581 34.56 10.30 -2.81
C ASN A 581 34.42 11.75 -2.31
N ASP A 582 34.03 11.92 -1.06
CA ASP A 582 34.00 13.21 -0.36
C ASP A 582 35.38 13.61 0.19
N ASN A 583 35.59 14.91 0.37
CA ASN A 583 36.84 15.48 0.90
C ASN A 583 37.21 14.85 2.27
N PRO A 584 38.45 14.38 2.47
CA PRO A 584 39.66 14.55 1.65
C PRO A 584 40.03 13.32 0.79
N ASP A 585 39.15 12.33 0.68
CA ASP A 585 39.52 11.01 0.17
C ASP A 585 39.69 11.04 -1.37
N GLU A 586 40.69 10.35 -1.91
CA GLU A 586 40.99 10.35 -3.35
C GLU A 586 39.88 9.69 -4.16
N LYS A 587 39.63 10.17 -5.38
CA LYS A 587 38.53 9.71 -6.24
C LYS A 587 39.15 8.76 -7.25
N ARG A 588 38.59 7.56 -7.42
CA ARG A 588 39.31 6.41 -8.00
C ARG A 588 38.57 5.83 -9.19
N SER A 589 39.30 5.40 -10.20
CA SER A 589 38.79 4.55 -11.28
C SER A 589 39.40 3.16 -11.15
N TYR A 590 38.60 2.13 -11.43
CA TYR A 590 39.00 0.74 -11.39
C TYR A 590 38.69 0.10 -12.74
N ARG A 591 39.71 -0.54 -13.35
CA ARG A 591 39.55 -1.37 -14.55
C ARG A 591 39.11 -2.77 -14.17
N ASN A 592 38.17 -3.33 -14.90
CA ASN A 592 37.73 -4.73 -14.78
C ASN A 592 38.68 -5.68 -15.57
N ASP A 593 38.34 -6.97 -15.65
CA ASP A 593 38.97 -7.96 -16.52
C ASP A 593 37.94 -8.92 -17.19
N GLY A 594 36.69 -8.44 -17.26
CA GLY A 594 35.53 -9.21 -17.69
C GLY A 594 35.21 -10.41 -16.80
N LYS A 595 35.75 -10.43 -15.57
CA LYS A 595 35.62 -11.52 -14.56
C LYS A 595 35.55 -10.96 -13.12
N GLY A 596 35.16 -9.70 -12.96
CA GLY A 596 34.97 -9.04 -11.68
C GLY A 596 36.24 -8.73 -10.89
N ASN A 597 37.45 -8.82 -11.50
CA ASN A 597 38.72 -8.62 -10.79
C ASN A 597 39.21 -7.17 -10.88
N PHE A 598 38.43 -6.25 -10.32
CA PHE A 598 38.69 -4.81 -10.34
C PHE A 598 40.10 -4.42 -9.83
N SER A 599 40.88 -3.82 -10.71
CA SER A 599 42.22 -3.30 -10.47
C SER A 599 42.22 -1.77 -10.43
N LEU A 600 42.98 -1.15 -9.52
CA LEU A 600 43.02 0.32 -9.41
C LEU A 600 43.74 0.92 -10.63
N ALA A 601 43.01 1.61 -11.50
CA ALA A 601 43.57 2.32 -12.65
C ALA A 601 44.31 3.58 -12.21
N GLY A 602 43.70 4.38 -11.32
CA GLY A 602 44.36 5.52 -10.70
C GLY A 602 43.42 6.48 -9.97
N PRO A 603 43.98 7.54 -9.37
CA PRO A 603 43.21 8.67 -8.88
C PRO A 603 42.84 9.64 -10.02
N TRP A 604 41.60 10.13 -10.01
CA TRP A 604 41.11 11.18 -10.91
C TRP A 604 40.57 12.38 -10.13
N GLY A 605 40.28 13.47 -10.83
CA GLY A 605 39.74 14.69 -10.22
C GLY A 605 40.72 15.32 -9.23
N ASP A 606 40.18 16.09 -8.27
CA ASP A 606 40.96 16.62 -7.14
C ASP A 606 40.39 16.08 -5.80
N PRO A 607 41.23 15.52 -4.90
CA PRO A 607 40.79 15.03 -3.59
C PRO A 607 40.08 16.09 -2.73
N SER A 608 40.35 17.38 -2.96
CA SER A 608 39.74 18.47 -2.20
C SER A 608 38.28 18.79 -2.56
N TRP A 609 37.78 18.33 -3.72
CA TRP A 609 36.38 18.56 -4.12
C TRP A 609 35.41 17.74 -3.27
N ASN A 610 34.25 18.30 -2.93
CA ASN A 610 33.22 17.56 -2.19
C ASN A 610 32.27 16.83 -3.15
N THR A 611 32.80 15.85 -3.88
CA THR A 611 32.09 15.14 -4.98
C THR A 611 30.98 14.26 -4.43
N ARG A 612 29.82 14.26 -5.10
CA ARG A 612 28.58 13.62 -4.61
C ARG A 612 27.94 12.66 -5.60
N ASN A 613 28.25 12.79 -6.89
CA ASN A 613 27.76 11.92 -7.96
C ASN A 613 28.63 12.09 -9.21
N ILE A 614 28.50 11.16 -10.15
CA ILE A 614 29.10 11.19 -11.48
C ILE A 614 28.07 10.59 -12.45
N ALA A 615 27.86 11.21 -13.60
CA ALA A 615 27.28 10.53 -14.75
C ALA A 615 28.40 10.21 -15.76
N LEU A 616 28.35 9.02 -16.37
CA LEU A 616 29.20 8.64 -17.50
C LEU A 616 28.41 8.86 -18.79
N VAL A 617 28.97 9.64 -19.72
CA VAL A 617 28.29 10.02 -20.98
C VAL A 617 29.32 10.57 -21.97
N ASP A 618 29.21 10.22 -23.24
CA ASP A 618 29.96 10.85 -24.33
C ASP A 618 29.46 12.30 -24.52
N MET A 619 30.17 13.29 -23.98
CA MET A 619 29.75 14.69 -24.07
C MET A 619 30.26 15.38 -25.34
N ASN A 620 31.23 14.78 -26.04
CA ASN A 620 31.97 15.45 -27.10
C ASN A 620 31.70 14.88 -28.51
N GLY A 621 31.20 13.65 -28.59
CA GLY A 621 30.83 12.93 -29.81
C GLY A 621 31.92 12.02 -30.36
N ASP A 622 32.88 11.58 -29.55
CA ASP A 622 33.98 10.67 -29.96
C ASP A 622 33.74 9.19 -29.64
N HIS A 623 32.60 8.87 -29.00
CA HIS A 623 32.20 7.55 -28.54
C HIS A 623 32.98 6.98 -27.34
N HIS A 624 33.64 7.83 -26.56
CA HIS A 624 34.20 7.47 -25.25
C HIS A 624 33.39 8.09 -24.10
N LEU A 625 33.26 7.38 -22.97
CA LEU A 625 32.50 7.90 -21.82
C LEU A 625 33.30 8.94 -21.03
N ASP A 626 32.82 10.20 -21.03
CA ASP A 626 33.36 11.31 -20.23
C ASP A 626 32.75 11.32 -18.81
N LEU A 627 33.42 11.98 -17.85
CA LEU A 627 32.89 12.16 -16.49
C LEU A 627 32.16 13.50 -16.34
N VAL A 628 30.86 13.47 -16.03
CA VAL A 628 30.10 14.66 -15.57
C VAL A 628 30.04 14.65 -14.05
N VAL A 629 30.87 15.49 -13.41
CA VAL A 629 31.22 15.41 -11.98
C VAL A 629 30.39 16.40 -11.14
N ALA A 630 29.46 15.87 -10.34
CA ALA A 630 28.60 16.66 -9.45
C ALA A 630 29.30 16.97 -8.12
N ASN A 631 29.65 18.25 -7.91
CA ASN A 631 30.38 18.71 -6.72
C ASN A 631 29.54 19.66 -5.86
N ARG A 632 29.55 19.45 -4.54
CA ARG A 632 28.85 20.31 -3.57
C ARG A 632 29.78 21.39 -3.00
N LYS A 633 29.31 22.64 -2.91
CA LYS A 633 30.03 23.83 -2.39
C LYS A 633 31.39 24.08 -3.07
N SER A 634 31.55 23.57 -4.29
CA SER A 634 32.68 23.75 -5.18
C SER A 634 32.15 23.62 -6.62
N PRO A 635 32.87 24.10 -7.66
CA PRO A 635 32.42 23.98 -9.04
C PRO A 635 32.26 22.51 -9.44
N SER A 636 31.27 22.23 -10.28
CA SER A 636 31.13 20.93 -10.97
C SER A 636 31.91 20.96 -12.29
N TYR A 637 32.29 19.80 -12.81
CA TYR A 637 33.19 19.69 -13.97
C TYR A 637 32.71 18.66 -14.98
N ILE A 638 33.18 18.79 -16.22
CA ILE A 638 33.27 17.68 -17.18
C ILE A 638 34.75 17.36 -17.36
N ILE A 639 35.11 16.08 -17.35
CA ILE A 639 36.46 15.58 -17.60
C ILE A 639 36.40 14.65 -18.80
N LEU A 640 37.03 15.03 -19.91
CA LEU A 640 37.01 14.21 -21.11
C LEU A 640 37.91 12.98 -20.99
N ASN A 641 37.46 11.87 -21.57
CA ASN A 641 38.21 10.64 -21.73
C ASN A 641 38.97 10.66 -23.09
N ASP A 642 39.92 9.75 -23.29
CA ASP A 642 40.59 9.55 -24.58
C ASP A 642 40.60 8.07 -25.00
N GLY A 643 39.55 7.34 -24.56
CA GLY A 643 39.36 5.91 -24.77
C GLY A 643 40.39 5.06 -24.02
N LYS A 644 40.75 5.45 -22.78
CA LYS A 644 41.75 4.73 -21.95
C LYS A 644 41.46 4.77 -20.44
N GLY A 645 40.42 5.45 -19.98
CA GLY A 645 40.15 5.68 -18.55
C GLY A 645 41.12 6.65 -17.84
N ASP A 646 42.01 7.29 -18.58
CA ASP A 646 43.08 8.16 -18.05
C ASP A 646 42.61 9.63 -17.93
N PHE A 647 41.74 9.89 -16.94
CA PHE A 647 41.04 11.16 -16.67
C PHE A 647 41.96 12.34 -16.25
N ASN A 648 42.83 12.75 -17.16
CA ASN A 648 43.91 13.72 -16.95
C ASN A 648 43.40 15.17 -16.75
N LYS A 649 44.26 16.02 -16.17
CA LYS A 649 43.95 17.42 -15.79
C LYS A 649 43.88 18.42 -16.95
N GLU A 650 44.23 18.05 -18.18
CA GLU A 650 44.28 18.97 -19.32
C GLU A 650 42.92 19.12 -20.03
N HIS A 651 42.00 18.15 -19.85
CA HIS A 651 40.68 18.12 -20.50
C HIS A 651 39.51 18.51 -19.56
N TRP A 652 39.77 19.35 -18.54
CA TRP A 652 38.78 19.70 -17.51
C TRP A 652 37.99 20.98 -17.84
N ASN A 653 36.70 20.83 -18.17
CA ASN A 653 35.79 21.94 -18.38
C ASN A 653 34.97 22.23 -17.10
N THR A 654 34.90 23.48 -16.66
CA THR A 654 34.13 23.86 -15.46
C THR A 654 32.70 24.23 -15.81
N LEU A 655 31.71 23.66 -15.12
CA LEU A 655 30.30 23.98 -15.34
C LEU A 655 29.94 25.38 -14.81
N PRO A 656 29.03 26.13 -15.46
CA PRO A 656 28.65 27.51 -15.10
C PRO A 656 27.72 27.58 -13.86
N THR A 657 27.72 26.57 -13.01
CA THR A 657 26.76 26.30 -11.93
C THR A 657 27.47 25.91 -10.64
N GLU A 658 26.99 26.43 -9.51
CA GLU A 658 27.56 26.17 -8.19
C GLU A 658 26.75 25.12 -7.41
N SER A 659 27.43 24.24 -6.68
CA SER A 659 26.89 23.25 -5.74
C SER A 659 25.77 22.32 -6.26
N ALA A 660 26.14 21.15 -6.77
CA ALA A 660 25.24 20.06 -7.13
C ALA A 660 25.38 18.82 -6.21
N THR A 661 24.37 17.96 -6.17
CA THR A 661 24.47 16.58 -5.61
C THR A 661 24.20 15.47 -6.61
N THR A 662 23.68 15.81 -7.78
CA THR A 662 23.51 14.95 -8.95
C THR A 662 23.55 15.86 -10.17
N ILE A 663 23.83 15.33 -11.35
CA ILE A 663 23.62 15.99 -12.64
C ILE A 663 23.07 14.92 -13.58
N VAL A 664 22.01 15.23 -14.32
CA VAL A 664 21.40 14.31 -15.29
C VAL A 664 21.76 14.76 -16.69
N ALA A 665 22.26 13.83 -17.51
CA ALA A 665 22.54 14.04 -18.93
C ALA A 665 21.43 13.39 -19.76
N ALA A 666 20.85 14.13 -20.70
CA ALA A 666 19.84 13.65 -21.65
C ALA A 666 19.67 14.66 -22.80
N ASP A 667 19.18 14.23 -23.95
CA ASP A 667 18.75 15.17 -25.01
C ASP A 667 17.44 15.85 -24.59
N PHE A 668 17.54 17.08 -24.09
CA PHE A 668 16.37 17.88 -23.70
C PHE A 668 15.81 18.71 -24.87
N ASN A 669 16.46 18.72 -26.04
CA ASN A 669 16.17 19.68 -27.12
C ASN A 669 15.91 19.08 -28.52
N GLY A 670 16.15 17.78 -28.70
CA GLY A 670 15.87 17.01 -29.91
C GLY A 670 16.95 17.13 -31.00
N ASP A 671 18.20 17.48 -30.64
CA ASP A 671 19.32 17.58 -31.59
C ASP A 671 20.24 16.35 -31.62
N GLY A 672 20.01 15.36 -30.75
CA GLY A 672 20.79 14.14 -30.63
C GLY A 672 22.01 14.24 -29.72
N LEU A 673 22.15 15.29 -28.92
CA LEU A 673 23.27 15.50 -27.99
C LEU A 673 22.83 15.39 -26.53
N PRO A 674 23.72 14.94 -25.61
CA PRO A 674 23.45 15.04 -24.19
C PRO A 674 23.58 16.50 -23.71
N ASP A 675 22.44 17.09 -23.37
CA ASP A 675 22.31 18.31 -22.58
C ASP A 675 22.38 17.97 -21.08
N LEU A 676 22.68 18.95 -20.22
CA LEU A 676 22.82 18.74 -18.78
C LEU A 676 21.74 19.46 -17.95
N ALA A 677 20.95 18.71 -17.19
CA ALA A 677 20.14 19.22 -16.10
C ALA A 677 20.96 19.27 -14.81
N VAL A 678 21.29 20.47 -14.34
CA VAL A 678 22.12 20.71 -13.14
C VAL A 678 21.27 21.31 -12.00
N PRO A 679 20.94 20.53 -10.95
CA PRO A 679 20.16 20.98 -9.80
C PRO A 679 21.04 21.67 -8.75
N HIS A 680 20.55 22.78 -8.18
CA HIS A 680 21.29 23.58 -7.20
C HIS A 680 21.03 23.13 -5.75
N ARG A 681 21.99 22.43 -5.13
CA ARG A 681 21.81 21.74 -3.84
C ARG A 681 21.64 22.66 -2.63
N ASP A 682 22.33 23.79 -2.60
CA ASP A 682 22.43 24.66 -1.41
C ASP A 682 21.61 25.97 -1.57
N LYS A 683 20.45 25.90 -2.26
CA LYS A 683 19.50 26.98 -2.60
C LYS A 683 20.00 28.01 -3.61
N GLY A 684 19.41 27.98 -4.81
CA GLY A 684 19.79 28.79 -5.96
C GLY A 684 19.15 28.30 -7.26
N VAL A 685 19.63 28.79 -8.39
CA VAL A 685 19.05 28.51 -9.72
C VAL A 685 19.54 27.17 -10.27
N SER A 686 18.66 26.16 -10.33
CA SER A 686 18.87 24.94 -11.13
C SER A 686 18.66 25.23 -12.62
N ARG A 687 19.43 24.59 -13.51
CA ARG A 687 19.52 24.99 -14.93
C ARG A 687 19.60 23.82 -15.90
N ILE A 688 19.08 24.02 -17.11
CA ILE A 688 19.41 23.21 -18.29
C ILE A 688 20.52 23.91 -19.08
N LEU A 689 21.58 23.17 -19.37
CA LEU A 689 22.74 23.60 -20.15
C LEU A 689 22.76 22.81 -21.46
N PHE A 690 22.60 23.50 -22.60
CA PHE A 690 22.60 22.87 -23.92
C PHE A 690 24.01 22.69 -24.48
N ASN A 691 24.28 21.53 -25.09
CA ASN A 691 25.54 21.18 -25.75
C ASN A 691 25.58 21.69 -27.22
N ASP A 692 26.74 21.64 -27.88
CA ASP A 692 26.93 22.12 -29.27
C ASP A 692 27.98 21.34 -30.09
N GLN A 693 28.31 20.10 -29.65
CA GLN A 693 29.45 19.29 -30.12
C GLN A 693 30.84 19.93 -29.92
N LYS A 694 30.96 21.05 -29.18
CA LYS A 694 32.24 21.72 -28.91
C LYS A 694 32.44 22.03 -27.44
N MET A 695 31.71 21.32 -26.57
CA MET A 695 31.66 21.55 -25.12
C MET A 695 31.22 22.97 -24.70
N SER A 696 30.65 23.77 -25.62
CA SER A 696 30.28 25.16 -25.35
C SER A 696 28.89 25.27 -24.71
N LEU A 697 28.77 24.70 -23.51
CA LEU A 697 27.52 24.64 -22.75
C LEU A 697 26.82 26.00 -22.60
N SER A 698 25.64 26.13 -23.20
CA SER A 698 24.84 27.34 -23.18
C SER A 698 23.67 27.22 -22.19
N ASN A 699 23.55 28.17 -21.25
CA ASN A 699 22.44 28.19 -20.30
C ASN A 699 21.13 28.52 -21.02
N LYS A 700 20.21 27.54 -21.10
CA LYS A 700 18.95 27.66 -21.83
C LYS A 700 17.79 28.07 -20.93
N ALA A 701 17.57 27.30 -19.87
CA ALA A 701 16.34 27.33 -19.07
C ALA A 701 16.65 27.06 -17.59
N THR A 702 15.69 27.39 -16.73
CA THR A 702 15.78 27.23 -15.28
C THR A 702 14.61 26.39 -14.78
N PHE A 703 14.86 25.50 -13.82
CA PHE A 703 13.82 24.66 -13.24
C PHE A 703 13.79 24.75 -11.70
N GLY A 704 12.60 24.56 -11.11
CA GLY A 704 12.38 24.76 -9.67
C GLY A 704 12.53 26.23 -9.20
N PRO A 705 12.17 26.53 -7.93
CA PRO A 705 12.31 27.88 -7.36
C PRO A 705 13.71 28.13 -6.76
N GLU A 706 14.24 29.34 -6.89
CA GLU A 706 15.58 29.71 -6.37
C GLU A 706 15.77 29.54 -4.84
N VAL A 707 14.68 29.39 -4.09
CA VAL A 707 14.65 29.30 -2.62
C VAL A 707 14.68 27.88 -2.08
N THR A 708 14.74 26.87 -2.95
CA THR A 708 14.64 25.44 -2.58
C THR A 708 15.93 24.67 -2.82
N SER A 709 16.07 23.55 -2.11
CA SER A 709 17.26 22.70 -2.15
C SER A 709 16.95 21.44 -2.97
N THR A 710 17.00 21.55 -4.30
CA THR A 710 16.88 20.36 -5.16
C THR A 710 18.00 19.36 -4.85
N ARG A 711 17.72 18.06 -4.84
CA ARG A 711 18.67 17.04 -4.38
C ARG A 711 18.93 15.93 -5.38
N ALA A 712 17.85 15.37 -5.88
CA ALA A 712 17.81 14.22 -6.77
C ALA A 712 17.03 14.62 -8.02
N CYS A 713 17.45 14.09 -9.16
CA CYS A 713 16.78 14.23 -10.43
C CYS A 713 16.96 12.92 -11.20
N ALA A 714 15.99 12.64 -12.07
CA ALA A 714 16.04 11.61 -13.11
C ALA A 714 15.37 12.17 -14.36
N ALA A 715 15.52 11.53 -15.52
CA ALA A 715 14.91 11.98 -16.76
C ALA A 715 14.40 10.78 -17.58
N GLY A 716 13.38 11.01 -18.40
CA GLY A 716 12.74 10.01 -19.25
C GLY A 716 11.51 10.58 -19.95
N ASP A 717 11.08 10.00 -21.06
CA ASP A 717 9.83 10.38 -21.73
C ASP A 717 8.64 9.75 -20.99
N LEU A 718 7.92 10.55 -20.18
CA LEU A 718 6.82 10.05 -19.33
C LEU A 718 5.45 10.13 -20.01
N ASN A 719 5.35 10.72 -21.21
CA ASN A 719 4.07 10.91 -21.93
C ASN A 719 4.05 10.29 -23.34
N ARG A 720 5.17 9.73 -23.79
CA ARG A 720 5.45 9.18 -25.14
C ARG A 720 5.32 10.20 -26.28
N ASP A 721 5.61 11.48 -26.06
CA ASP A 721 5.64 12.52 -27.09
C ASP A 721 7.01 12.68 -27.80
N GLY A 722 8.05 12.03 -27.27
CA GLY A 722 9.41 12.04 -27.81
C GLY A 722 10.33 13.11 -27.20
N ALA A 723 9.83 13.97 -26.31
CA ALA A 723 10.66 14.84 -25.49
C ALA A 723 11.04 14.16 -24.16
N ILE A 724 12.29 14.32 -23.73
CA ILE A 724 12.71 13.82 -22.42
C ILE A 724 12.23 14.77 -21.32
N ASP A 725 11.38 14.27 -20.41
CA ASP A 725 10.90 14.99 -19.22
C ASP A 725 11.94 14.94 -18.08
N LEU A 726 11.79 15.83 -17.10
CA LEU A 726 12.69 15.94 -15.95
C LEU A 726 11.95 15.74 -14.63
N ILE A 727 12.32 14.70 -13.88
CA ILE A 727 11.79 14.44 -12.54
C ILE A 727 12.72 15.11 -11.52
N VAL A 728 12.13 15.83 -10.56
CA VAL A 728 12.84 16.72 -9.63
C VAL A 728 12.46 16.42 -8.18
N GLY A 729 13.47 16.16 -7.34
CA GLY A 729 13.33 15.94 -5.90
C GLY A 729 13.80 17.14 -5.08
N ASP A 730 12.86 17.81 -4.43
CA ASP A 730 13.03 19.12 -3.79
C ASP A 730 12.79 19.12 -2.26
N ASP A 731 13.32 20.11 -1.53
CA ASP A 731 13.19 20.23 -0.07
C ASP A 731 11.93 20.95 0.43
N GLN A 732 11.14 21.57 -0.47
CA GLN A 732 9.92 22.32 -0.15
C GLN A 732 8.73 21.97 -1.06
N LEU A 733 8.99 21.60 -2.32
CA LEU A 733 7.96 21.11 -3.25
C LEU A 733 7.80 19.58 -3.24
N GLY A 734 8.73 18.85 -2.62
CA GLY A 734 8.76 17.39 -2.66
C GLY A 734 9.18 16.84 -4.03
N THR A 735 8.54 15.79 -4.50
CA THR A 735 8.83 15.24 -5.84
C THR A 735 7.92 15.86 -6.89
N THR A 736 8.45 16.23 -8.05
CA THR A 736 7.70 16.87 -9.13
C THR A 736 8.23 16.44 -10.49
N VAL A 737 7.36 15.98 -11.38
CA VAL A 737 7.65 15.81 -12.80
C VAL A 737 7.51 17.15 -13.50
N LEU A 738 8.46 17.49 -14.37
CA LEU A 738 8.45 18.66 -15.23
C LEU A 738 8.38 18.21 -16.69
N MET A 739 7.24 18.44 -17.35
CA MET A 739 7.03 18.00 -18.74
C MET A 739 7.75 18.94 -19.70
N ASN A 740 8.53 18.40 -20.64
CA ASN A 740 9.30 19.17 -21.63
C ASN A 740 8.43 19.60 -22.82
N ASP A 741 8.86 20.61 -23.60
CA ASP A 741 8.23 21.05 -24.85
C ASP A 741 9.02 20.61 -26.11
N GLY A 742 9.92 19.64 -25.94
CA GLY A 742 10.90 19.19 -26.93
C GLY A 742 11.96 20.25 -27.28
N LYS A 743 12.15 21.28 -26.43
CA LYS A 743 13.09 22.39 -26.65
C LYS A 743 13.74 22.88 -25.35
N GLY A 744 13.78 22.02 -24.33
CA GLY A 744 14.35 22.25 -23.01
C GLY A 744 13.59 23.27 -22.15
N ASN A 745 12.30 23.51 -22.42
CA ASN A 745 11.44 24.35 -21.60
C ASN A 745 10.39 23.46 -20.92
N PHE A 746 10.10 23.71 -19.65
CA PHE A 746 9.13 22.92 -18.89
C PHE A 746 7.86 23.73 -18.59
N PRO A 747 6.88 23.82 -19.51
CA PRO A 747 5.67 24.61 -19.32
C PRO A 747 4.67 24.03 -18.32
N LYS A 748 4.90 22.81 -17.81
CA LYS A 748 3.96 22.07 -16.96
C LYS A 748 4.67 21.26 -15.89
N SER A 749 4.11 21.23 -14.69
CA SER A 749 4.59 20.46 -13.54
C SER A 749 3.50 19.59 -12.93
N ILE A 750 3.83 18.37 -12.50
CA ILE A 750 2.95 17.44 -11.79
C ILE A 750 3.64 17.03 -10.49
N ALA A 751 3.04 17.31 -9.33
CA ALA A 751 3.58 16.91 -8.03
C ALA A 751 3.27 15.44 -7.72
N LEU A 752 4.24 14.70 -7.15
CA LEU A 752 4.12 13.30 -6.78
C LEU A 752 4.16 13.12 -5.25
N GLY A 753 3.12 12.52 -4.67
CA GLY A 753 3.03 12.14 -3.26
C GLY A 753 2.94 13.30 -2.26
N ASP A 754 3.33 13.06 -0.99
CA ASP A 754 3.36 14.11 0.04
C ASP A 754 4.58 15.03 -0.13
N PRO A 755 4.40 16.35 -0.38
CA PRO A 755 5.51 17.29 -0.59
C PRO A 755 6.43 17.46 0.63
N LYS A 756 6.06 16.92 1.81
CA LYS A 756 6.91 16.90 3.00
C LYS A 756 7.99 15.81 2.98
N ARG A 757 7.88 14.81 2.10
CA ARG A 757 8.91 13.75 1.97
C ARG A 757 10.01 14.26 1.03
N VAL A 758 11.20 14.51 1.58
CA VAL A 758 12.33 15.02 0.77
C VAL A 758 12.99 13.87 0.03
N ALA A 759 12.87 13.86 -1.30
CA ALA A 759 13.49 12.85 -2.16
C ALA A 759 15.03 12.96 -2.10
N TYR A 760 15.68 11.83 -1.87
CA TYR A 760 17.14 11.69 -1.76
C TYR A 760 17.71 10.87 -2.93
N ALA A 761 16.92 9.98 -3.51
CA ALA A 761 17.17 9.25 -4.76
C ALA A 761 15.90 9.24 -5.63
N ILE A 762 16.05 9.21 -6.95
CA ILE A 762 14.98 9.01 -7.93
C ILE A 762 15.54 8.11 -9.04
N ALA A 763 14.75 7.15 -9.50
CA ALA A 763 14.98 6.34 -10.69
C ALA A 763 13.70 6.26 -11.53
N VAL A 764 13.83 5.82 -12.79
CA VAL A 764 12.74 5.74 -13.77
C VAL A 764 12.93 4.46 -14.60
N ASP A 765 11.91 3.61 -14.67
CA ASP A 765 11.86 2.38 -15.47
C ASP A 765 10.39 1.93 -15.62
N ASP A 766 10.11 0.93 -16.46
CA ASP A 766 8.80 0.28 -16.59
C ASP A 766 8.63 -0.76 -15.47
N MET A 767 7.87 -0.44 -14.41
CA MET A 767 7.76 -1.30 -13.23
C MET A 767 6.58 -2.29 -13.31
N ASN A 768 5.57 -2.00 -14.12
CA ASN A 768 4.35 -2.82 -14.27
C ASN A 768 4.26 -3.62 -15.58
N GLN A 769 5.23 -3.45 -16.49
CA GLN A 769 5.33 -4.07 -17.82
C GLN A 769 4.26 -3.59 -18.84
N ASP A 770 3.68 -2.39 -18.67
CA ASP A 770 2.82 -1.74 -19.66
C ASP A 770 3.58 -0.81 -20.65
N HIS A 771 4.91 -0.80 -20.52
CA HIS A 771 5.88 -0.03 -21.31
C HIS A 771 5.83 1.48 -21.08
N GLN A 772 5.17 1.95 -20.02
CA GLN A 772 5.13 3.35 -19.62
C GLN A 772 6.18 3.54 -18.51
N LEU A 773 6.90 4.66 -18.54
CA LEU A 773 7.95 4.91 -17.56
C LEU A 773 7.32 5.35 -16.23
N ASP A 774 7.62 4.60 -15.17
CA ASP A 774 7.19 4.86 -13.80
C ASP A 774 8.29 5.60 -13.01
N VAL A 775 7.92 6.24 -11.89
CA VAL A 775 8.89 7.00 -11.08
C VAL A 775 9.11 6.34 -9.72
N ILE A 776 10.33 5.85 -9.47
CA ILE A 776 10.73 5.23 -8.21
C ILE A 776 11.46 6.28 -7.36
N VAL A 777 10.99 6.54 -6.14
CA VAL A 777 11.50 7.61 -5.27
C VAL A 777 11.95 7.10 -3.92
N GLY A 778 13.23 7.34 -3.61
CA GLY A 778 13.85 7.05 -2.32
C GLY A 778 13.91 8.32 -1.48
N TYR A 779 13.33 8.28 -0.29
CA TYR A 779 13.19 9.46 0.59
C TYR A 779 14.17 9.47 1.76
N SER A 780 14.35 10.64 2.37
CA SER A 780 15.09 10.79 3.63
C SER A 780 14.49 10.05 4.83
N ASN A 781 13.20 9.72 4.74
CA ASN A 781 12.37 9.12 5.80
C ASN A 781 11.01 8.70 5.22
N GLY A 782 10.36 7.70 5.82
CA GLY A 782 8.99 7.28 5.46
C GLY A 782 8.89 6.17 4.40
N GLY A 783 10.01 5.49 4.09
CA GLY A 783 10.10 4.46 3.06
C GLY A 783 10.05 5.01 1.64
N SER A 784 10.37 4.17 0.66
CA SER A 784 10.37 4.55 -0.76
C SER A 784 8.97 4.46 -1.36
N ARG A 785 8.76 5.03 -2.54
CA ARG A 785 7.54 4.91 -3.34
C ARG A 785 7.84 4.51 -4.77
N ILE A 786 6.87 3.89 -5.42
CA ILE A 786 6.76 3.85 -6.88
C ILE A 786 5.51 4.65 -7.22
N PHE A 787 5.59 5.43 -8.29
CA PHE A 787 4.49 6.19 -8.86
C PHE A 787 4.22 5.60 -10.24
N LEU A 788 3.21 4.72 -10.34
CA LEU A 788 2.86 4.04 -11.60
C LEU A 788 2.11 5.00 -12.53
N ASN A 789 2.61 5.19 -13.75
CA ASN A 789 2.20 6.25 -14.68
C ASN A 789 0.98 5.86 -15.54
N ASP A 790 0.01 6.76 -15.75
CA ASP A 790 -1.11 6.54 -16.69
C ASP A 790 -0.73 6.69 -18.19
N GLY A 791 0.56 6.65 -18.51
CA GLY A 791 1.13 6.77 -19.85
C GLY A 791 1.07 8.16 -20.46
N ALA A 792 0.35 9.09 -19.83
CA ALA A 792 0.28 10.48 -20.23
C ALA A 792 1.20 11.38 -19.39
N GLY A 793 1.88 10.82 -18.37
CA GLY A 793 2.67 11.56 -17.39
C GLY A 793 1.82 12.46 -16.49
N LEU A 794 0.50 12.24 -16.43
CA LEU A 794 -0.46 13.16 -15.83
C LEU A 794 -1.12 12.63 -14.55
N ARG A 795 -1.21 11.31 -14.40
CA ARG A 795 -1.63 10.66 -13.16
C ARG A 795 -0.64 9.58 -12.79
N PHE A 796 -0.49 9.40 -11.48
CA PHE A 796 0.37 8.37 -10.93
C PHE A 796 -0.27 7.68 -9.73
N GLU A 797 -0.23 6.36 -9.66
CA GLU A 797 -0.65 5.57 -8.49
C GLU A 797 0.51 5.44 -7.49
N GLU A 798 0.35 5.89 -6.23
CA GLU A 798 1.41 5.80 -5.20
C GLU A 798 1.44 4.42 -4.54
N LEU A 799 2.30 3.52 -5.04
CA LEU A 799 2.64 2.28 -4.36
C LEU A 799 3.72 2.51 -3.28
N SER A 800 3.53 1.89 -2.12
CA SER A 800 4.47 1.95 -0.98
C SER A 800 5.36 0.71 -0.92
N ILE A 801 6.68 0.92 -0.95
CA ILE A 801 7.68 -0.16 -0.87
C ILE A 801 8.67 0.04 0.28
N GLY A 802 9.07 -1.07 0.90
CA GLY A 802 10.05 -1.10 1.99
C GLY A 802 9.50 -0.90 3.40
N ASP A 803 10.27 -1.36 4.37
CA ASP A 803 9.96 -1.35 5.82
C ASP A 803 9.94 0.04 6.49
N GLY A 804 10.08 1.12 5.72
CA GLY A 804 10.10 2.50 6.20
C GLY A 804 11.40 2.95 6.89
N LYS A 805 12.41 2.08 7.03
CA LYS A 805 13.64 2.35 7.80
C LYS A 805 14.75 2.98 6.96
N GLY A 806 15.56 3.77 7.64
CA GLY A 806 16.72 4.46 7.06
C GLY A 806 16.34 5.58 6.09
N ALA A 807 17.37 6.26 5.60
CA ALA A 807 17.29 7.20 4.50
C ALA A 807 17.82 6.53 3.23
N VAL A 808 17.08 6.62 2.12
CA VAL A 808 17.45 5.99 0.85
C VAL A 808 18.22 7.01 0.00
N TYR A 809 19.52 6.76 -0.19
CA TYR A 809 20.45 7.70 -0.81
C TYR A 809 20.73 7.40 -2.29
N GLY A 810 20.53 6.16 -2.74
CA GLY A 810 20.55 5.79 -4.15
C GLY A 810 19.59 4.64 -4.44
N ILE A 811 19.14 4.59 -5.69
CA ILE A 811 18.32 3.52 -6.25
C ILE A 811 18.97 3.08 -7.56
N ALA A 812 18.97 1.78 -7.83
CA ALA A 812 19.22 1.20 -9.15
C ALA A 812 18.07 0.23 -9.48
N VAL A 813 17.77 0.05 -10.77
CA VAL A 813 16.61 -0.72 -11.25
C VAL A 813 17.02 -1.60 -12.42
N GLY A 814 16.65 -2.88 -12.38
CA GLY A 814 17.00 -3.89 -13.38
C GLY A 814 16.57 -5.29 -12.96
N ASP A 815 16.68 -6.27 -13.85
CA ASP A 815 16.31 -7.67 -13.58
C ASP A 815 17.46 -8.39 -12.86
N LEU A 816 17.25 -8.82 -11.61
CA LEU A 816 18.28 -9.46 -10.76
C LEU A 816 18.00 -10.96 -10.53
N ASN A 817 16.93 -11.50 -11.09
CA ASN A 817 16.56 -12.93 -10.98
C ASN A 817 16.24 -13.59 -12.34
N SER A 818 16.51 -12.87 -13.44
CA SER A 818 16.24 -13.27 -14.82
C SER A 818 14.78 -13.72 -15.06
N ASP A 819 13.80 -13.13 -14.33
CA ASP A 819 12.36 -13.43 -14.50
C ASP A 819 11.63 -12.51 -15.51
N GLY A 820 12.33 -11.48 -15.99
CA GLY A 820 11.87 -10.51 -17.00
C GLY A 820 11.37 -9.19 -16.42
N LYS A 821 11.34 -9.02 -15.08
CA LYS A 821 10.79 -7.84 -14.39
C LYS A 821 11.90 -6.95 -13.84
N LYS A 822 11.50 -5.73 -13.45
CA LYS A 822 12.40 -4.70 -12.94
C LYS A 822 12.42 -4.72 -11.42
N ASP A 823 13.51 -5.21 -10.84
CA ASP A 823 13.79 -5.19 -9.41
C ASP A 823 14.38 -3.85 -8.98
N ILE A 824 14.28 -3.51 -7.68
CA ILE A 824 14.78 -2.23 -7.14
C ILE A 824 15.84 -2.48 -6.07
N VAL A 825 17.07 -2.05 -6.30
CA VAL A 825 18.12 -1.96 -5.28
C VAL A 825 18.03 -0.61 -4.56
N GLN A 826 18.07 -0.62 -3.22
CA GLN A 826 18.12 0.58 -2.40
C GLN A 826 19.41 0.66 -1.58
N ALA A 827 20.24 1.65 -1.90
CA ALA A 827 21.36 2.05 -1.07
C ALA A 827 20.84 2.88 0.12
N ARG A 828 20.87 2.27 1.31
CA ARG A 828 20.31 2.86 2.53
C ARG A 828 21.41 3.32 3.49
N SER A 829 21.05 4.29 4.32
CA SER A 829 21.81 4.74 5.47
C SER A 829 20.93 4.60 6.71
N GLU A 830 21.50 4.17 7.83
CA GLU A 830 20.77 3.92 9.10
C GLU A 830 19.76 2.75 9.02
N ALA A 831 19.85 1.96 7.94
CA ALA A 831 19.22 0.67 7.75
C ALA A 831 20.15 -0.22 6.90
N THR A 832 19.84 -1.51 6.84
CA THR A 832 20.44 -2.50 5.92
C THR A 832 20.21 -2.10 4.46
N ASN A 833 21.14 -2.42 3.57
CA ASN A 833 20.91 -2.29 2.13
C ASN A 833 19.96 -3.38 1.64
N THR A 834 19.16 -3.11 0.62
CA THR A 834 17.94 -3.92 0.36
C THR A 834 17.59 -4.00 -1.12
N ILE A 835 17.20 -5.18 -1.60
CA ILE A 835 16.59 -5.43 -2.90
C ILE A 835 15.08 -5.62 -2.72
N PHE A 836 14.31 -5.18 -3.70
CA PHE A 836 12.90 -5.50 -3.88
C PHE A 836 12.73 -6.23 -5.20
N PHE A 837 12.61 -7.56 -5.14
CA PHE A 837 12.34 -8.37 -6.32
C PHE A 837 10.88 -8.19 -6.75
N ASN A 838 10.65 -7.84 -8.00
CA ASN A 838 9.36 -7.51 -8.60
C ASN A 838 8.66 -8.79 -9.06
N GLN A 839 7.40 -8.95 -8.66
CA GLN A 839 6.68 -10.20 -8.84
C GLN A 839 5.27 -9.93 -9.33
N SER A 840 4.76 -10.80 -10.20
CA SER A 840 3.37 -10.67 -10.65
C SER A 840 2.44 -11.41 -9.69
N LEU A 841 1.18 -10.99 -9.60
CA LEU A 841 0.11 -11.66 -8.84
C LEU A 841 -0.27 -13.05 -9.43
N GLY A 842 0.66 -13.99 -9.31
CA GLY A 842 0.63 -15.33 -9.89
C GLY A 842 2.02 -15.98 -10.01
N ASP A 843 3.08 -15.17 -10.08
CA ASP A 843 4.47 -15.62 -10.31
C ASP A 843 5.32 -15.69 -9.02
N GLU A 844 4.71 -15.44 -7.85
CA GLU A 844 5.34 -15.84 -6.59
C GLU A 844 5.45 -17.37 -6.51
N PRO A 845 6.65 -17.98 -6.41
CA PRO A 845 6.76 -19.34 -5.91
C PRO A 845 6.15 -19.35 -4.50
N ALA A 846 5.09 -20.15 -4.32
CA ALA A 846 4.01 -19.91 -3.36
C ALA A 846 4.46 -19.32 -2.01
N PRO A 847 3.82 -18.22 -1.55
CA PRO A 847 4.47 -17.16 -0.79
C PRO A 847 5.40 -17.60 0.33
N ALA A 848 6.44 -16.77 0.54
CA ALA A 848 7.03 -16.59 1.85
C ALA A 848 5.93 -16.03 2.78
N GLU A 849 5.18 -16.96 3.38
CA GLU A 849 3.93 -16.67 4.08
C GLU A 849 4.09 -15.57 5.16
N PRO A 850 2.98 -14.90 5.53
CA PRO A 850 2.98 -13.93 6.62
C PRO A 850 3.81 -14.40 7.80
N GLN A 851 4.62 -13.52 8.39
CA GLN A 851 5.61 -13.86 9.43
C GLN A 851 5.00 -14.32 10.77
N ASN A 852 3.72 -14.70 10.77
CA ASN A 852 2.92 -15.31 11.83
C ASN A 852 1.93 -16.39 11.31
N THR A 853 2.11 -16.99 10.11
CA THR A 853 1.36 -18.23 9.79
C THR A 853 1.84 -19.37 10.69
N PRO A 854 0.93 -20.22 11.19
CA PRO A 854 1.30 -21.26 12.13
C PRO A 854 1.62 -22.62 11.45
N TRP A 855 2.25 -22.57 10.28
CA TRP A 855 2.77 -23.73 9.53
C TRP A 855 3.94 -23.32 8.63
N LEU A 856 4.52 -24.24 7.86
CA LEU A 856 5.56 -23.95 6.85
C LEU A 856 5.12 -24.38 5.45
N THR A 857 5.55 -23.61 4.45
CA THR A 857 5.34 -23.86 3.02
C THR A 857 6.67 -24.07 2.30
N PHE A 858 6.70 -25.05 1.40
CA PHE A 858 7.79 -25.37 0.49
C PHE A 858 7.21 -25.60 -0.91
N PRO A 859 7.26 -24.61 -1.83
CA PRO A 859 6.69 -24.73 -3.17
C PRO A 859 7.29 -25.89 -3.98
N GLY A 860 6.51 -26.49 -4.88
CA GLY A 860 6.99 -27.54 -5.76
C GLY A 860 8.03 -27.03 -6.77
N GLY A 861 9.26 -27.57 -6.71
CA GLY A 861 10.27 -27.35 -7.75
C GLY A 861 9.97 -28.13 -9.03
N ASP A 862 10.98 -28.28 -9.90
CA ASP A 862 10.82 -29.14 -11.08
C ASP A 862 10.97 -30.63 -10.77
N GLY A 863 9.93 -31.39 -11.11
CA GLY A 863 9.87 -32.82 -10.92
C GLY A 863 8.48 -33.38 -11.25
N PRO A 864 8.29 -34.71 -11.22
CA PRO A 864 7.00 -35.31 -11.58
C PRO A 864 5.85 -34.93 -10.64
N GLY A 865 6.16 -34.50 -9.40
CA GLY A 865 5.19 -34.03 -8.43
C GLY A 865 4.67 -32.61 -8.68
N LYS A 866 5.12 -31.91 -9.74
CA LYS A 866 4.73 -30.52 -10.01
C LYS A 866 3.21 -30.40 -10.18
N GLY A 867 2.58 -29.54 -9.38
CA GLY A 867 1.12 -29.43 -9.30
C GLY A 867 0.43 -30.53 -8.48
N LYS A 868 1.16 -31.23 -7.59
CA LYS A 868 0.62 -32.17 -6.60
C LYS A 868 0.99 -31.73 -5.19
N ARG A 869 -0.01 -31.72 -4.30
CA ARG A 869 0.13 -31.18 -2.94
C ARG A 869 0.26 -32.28 -1.88
N ILE A 870 1.31 -32.21 -1.08
CA ILE A 870 1.54 -33.06 0.10
C ILE A 870 1.42 -32.20 1.36
N VAL A 871 0.62 -32.63 2.33
CA VAL A 871 0.61 -32.00 3.67
C VAL A 871 1.23 -32.96 4.67
N LEU A 872 2.23 -32.49 5.43
CA LEU A 872 2.94 -33.26 6.44
C LEU A 872 2.51 -32.74 7.82
N ILE A 873 2.04 -33.63 8.70
CA ILE A 873 1.60 -33.28 10.05
C ILE A 873 2.68 -33.69 11.05
N SER A 874 3.20 -32.70 11.76
CA SER A 874 4.34 -32.78 12.68
C SER A 874 3.90 -32.48 14.12
N ALA A 875 3.31 -33.48 14.79
CA ALA A 875 2.72 -33.31 16.11
C ALA A 875 3.04 -34.51 17.02
N GLU A 876 4.33 -34.62 17.35
CA GLU A 876 4.93 -35.75 18.06
C GLU A 876 6.05 -35.27 19.01
N GLN A 877 6.29 -35.99 20.11
CA GLN A 877 7.09 -35.50 21.25
C GLN A 877 8.45 -36.22 21.47
N GLU A 878 8.62 -37.43 20.95
CA GLU A 878 9.68 -38.38 21.30
C GLU A 878 10.76 -38.52 20.21
N TYR A 879 10.38 -38.50 18.93
CA TYR A 879 11.21 -38.90 17.78
C TYR A 879 11.51 -37.76 16.77
N ARG A 880 11.28 -36.50 17.16
CA ARG A 880 11.64 -35.27 16.42
C ARG A 880 10.91 -35.08 15.07
N SER A 881 9.58 -35.20 15.08
CA SER A 881 8.73 -34.82 13.94
C SER A 881 9.03 -33.41 13.41
N GLU A 882 9.25 -32.47 14.34
CA GLU A 882 9.44 -31.04 14.10
C GLU A 882 10.73 -30.71 13.33
N GLN A 883 11.71 -31.61 13.35
CA GLN A 883 12.92 -31.50 12.54
C GLN A 883 12.83 -32.33 11.26
N SER A 884 12.20 -33.51 11.31
CA SER A 884 12.18 -34.48 10.21
C SER A 884 11.16 -34.17 9.12
N MET A 885 9.98 -33.64 9.46
CA MET A 885 8.95 -33.29 8.48
C MET A 885 9.33 -32.07 7.62
N PRO A 886 9.93 -30.99 8.14
CA PRO A 886 10.49 -29.93 7.29
C PRO A 886 11.62 -30.41 6.37
N MET A 887 12.49 -31.30 6.84
CA MET A 887 13.53 -31.90 5.98
C MET A 887 12.90 -32.72 4.84
N MET A 888 11.98 -33.64 5.14
CA MET A 888 11.29 -34.42 4.11
C MET A 888 10.46 -33.55 3.16
N ALA A 889 9.83 -32.48 3.66
CA ALA A 889 9.12 -31.51 2.83
C ALA A 889 10.05 -30.79 1.84
N LYS A 890 11.23 -30.33 2.27
CA LYS A 890 12.24 -29.73 1.36
C LYS A 890 12.69 -30.72 0.28
N VAL A 891 12.93 -31.98 0.63
CA VAL A 891 13.33 -33.02 -0.34
C VAL A 891 12.20 -33.29 -1.35
N LEU A 892 10.96 -33.47 -0.87
CA LEU A 892 9.78 -33.67 -1.73
C LEU A 892 9.49 -32.45 -2.63
N SER A 893 9.72 -31.23 -2.14
CA SER A 893 9.61 -29.99 -2.91
C SER A 893 10.69 -29.90 -3.99
N GLN A 894 11.98 -29.91 -3.62
CA GLN A 894 13.07 -29.54 -4.53
C GLN A 894 13.61 -30.68 -5.40
N HIS A 895 13.47 -31.94 -4.98
CA HIS A 895 13.97 -33.09 -5.77
C HIS A 895 12.86 -33.87 -6.48
N HIS A 896 11.59 -33.61 -6.13
CA HIS A 896 10.44 -34.34 -6.65
C HIS A 896 9.33 -33.46 -7.21
N GLY A 897 9.32 -32.16 -6.89
CA GLY A 897 8.39 -31.15 -7.42
C GLY A 897 7.08 -30.99 -6.65
N PHE A 898 6.93 -31.60 -5.47
CA PHE A 898 5.67 -31.56 -4.72
C PHE A 898 5.48 -30.26 -3.93
N ASP A 899 4.30 -29.64 -4.06
CA ASP A 899 3.90 -28.53 -3.18
C ASP A 899 3.70 -29.06 -1.76
N CYS A 900 4.60 -28.71 -0.84
CA CYS A 900 4.63 -29.26 0.51
C CYS A 900 4.23 -28.23 1.57
N THR A 901 3.31 -28.60 2.46
CA THR A 901 2.94 -27.82 3.66
C THR A 901 3.20 -28.64 4.91
N VAL A 902 3.90 -28.09 5.91
CA VAL A 902 4.16 -28.76 7.20
C VAL A 902 3.36 -28.08 8.32
N LEU A 903 2.37 -28.80 8.85
CA LEU A 903 1.55 -28.37 9.99
C LEU A 903 2.16 -28.86 11.30
N PHE A 904 2.15 -28.04 12.35
CA PHE A 904 2.81 -28.35 13.62
C PHE A 904 1.82 -28.47 14.78
N GLY A 905 2.15 -29.33 15.76
CA GLY A 905 1.57 -29.25 17.10
C GLY A 905 2.11 -28.04 17.85
N VAL A 906 1.24 -27.08 18.18
CA VAL A 906 1.62 -25.81 18.83
C VAL A 906 1.03 -25.63 20.22
N ASN A 907 1.75 -24.88 21.05
CA ASN A 907 1.24 -24.41 22.34
C ASN A 907 0.42 -23.11 22.21
N ALA A 908 -0.13 -22.64 23.33
CA ALA A 908 -0.97 -21.44 23.40
C ALA A 908 -0.25 -20.10 23.08
N ARG A 909 1.03 -20.12 22.69
CA ARG A 909 1.79 -18.96 22.16
C ARG A 909 2.03 -19.04 20.65
N GLY A 910 1.56 -20.11 19.97
CA GLY A 910 1.85 -20.36 18.55
C GLY A 910 3.25 -20.92 18.28
N GLU A 911 3.97 -21.34 19.33
CA GLU A 911 5.26 -22.03 19.20
C GLU A 911 5.04 -23.53 18.96
N VAL A 912 5.87 -24.15 18.11
CA VAL A 912 5.98 -25.61 18.06
C VAL A 912 6.47 -26.10 19.41
N ASP A 913 5.75 -27.04 20.01
CA ASP A 913 6.02 -27.48 21.38
C ASP A 913 5.96 -29.01 21.51
N PRO A 914 7.07 -29.72 21.20
CA PRO A 914 7.20 -31.16 21.44
C PRO A 914 7.18 -31.52 22.93
N THR A 915 7.18 -30.55 23.85
CA THR A 915 7.20 -30.80 25.30
C THR A 915 5.82 -30.93 25.92
N MET A 916 4.75 -30.64 25.16
CA MET A 916 3.37 -30.71 25.65
C MET A 916 2.98 -32.10 26.20
N PRO A 917 2.31 -32.17 27.37
CA PRO A 917 1.96 -33.44 27.99
C PRO A 917 0.78 -34.12 27.26
N VAL A 918 0.96 -35.39 26.87
CA VAL A 918 -0.09 -36.21 26.22
C VAL A 918 -1.09 -36.85 27.21
N TYR A 919 -0.77 -36.84 28.50
CA TYR A 919 -1.64 -37.28 29.59
C TYR A 919 -1.72 -36.20 30.69
N PRO A 920 -2.85 -36.07 31.40
CA PRO A 920 -2.91 -35.24 32.60
C PRO A 920 -1.95 -35.75 33.68
N GLU A 921 -1.29 -34.84 34.37
CA GLU A 921 -0.67 -35.17 35.66
C GLU A 921 -1.77 -35.58 36.66
N LYS A 922 -1.51 -36.67 37.40
CA LYS A 922 -2.46 -37.24 38.34
C LYS A 922 -2.73 -36.28 39.51
N GLY A 923 -3.98 -35.84 39.67
CA GLY A 923 -4.38 -34.81 40.62
C GLY A 923 -4.31 -33.37 40.08
N LYS A 924 -3.95 -33.19 38.81
CA LYS A 924 -3.99 -31.92 38.06
C LYS A 924 -4.78 -32.06 36.76
N GLU A 925 -5.82 -32.90 36.74
CA GLU A 925 -6.57 -33.22 35.52
C GLU A 925 -7.22 -31.98 34.86
N ALA A 926 -7.44 -30.90 35.63
CA ALA A 926 -7.94 -29.61 35.15
C ALA A 926 -6.87 -28.67 34.55
N GLU A 927 -5.57 -28.98 34.68
CA GLU A 927 -4.47 -28.23 34.06
C GLU A 927 -4.08 -28.79 32.68
N PHE A 928 -4.56 -29.99 32.34
CA PHE A 928 -4.35 -30.61 31.04
C PHE A 928 -5.09 -29.86 29.93
N LYS A 929 -4.35 -29.48 28.88
CA LYS A 929 -4.89 -28.76 27.72
C LYS A 929 -5.01 -29.68 26.51
N GLU A 930 -5.95 -29.35 25.64
CA GLU A 930 -5.97 -29.90 24.28
C GLU A 930 -4.72 -29.42 23.52
N HIS A 931 -4.31 -30.25 22.55
CA HIS A 931 -3.25 -29.92 21.60
C HIS A 931 -3.90 -29.22 20.40
N HIS A 932 -3.16 -28.36 19.71
CA HIS A 932 -3.66 -27.66 18.53
C HIS A 932 -2.74 -27.86 17.34
N ILE A 933 -3.33 -28.17 16.18
CA ILE A 933 -2.66 -28.22 14.88
C ILE A 933 -3.41 -27.25 13.94
N PRO A 934 -3.07 -25.95 13.95
CA PRO A 934 -3.67 -25.00 13.03
C PRO A 934 -3.24 -25.31 11.58
N GLY A 935 -4.09 -24.95 10.60
CA GLY A 935 -3.86 -25.24 9.19
C GLY A 935 -4.39 -26.60 8.73
N LEU A 936 -5.10 -27.37 9.57
CA LEU A 936 -5.76 -28.62 9.18
C LEU A 936 -6.82 -28.45 8.06
N GLU A 937 -7.26 -27.22 7.78
CA GLU A 937 -8.03 -26.87 6.58
C GLU A 937 -7.26 -27.16 5.27
N HIS A 938 -5.93 -27.15 5.28
CA HIS A 938 -5.10 -27.50 4.11
C HIS A 938 -5.31 -28.95 3.67
N LEU A 939 -5.70 -29.88 4.56
CA LEU A 939 -5.94 -31.29 4.21
C LEU A 939 -6.99 -31.44 3.11
N ALA A 940 -8.03 -30.59 3.10
CA ALA A 940 -9.05 -30.59 2.06
C ALA A 940 -8.44 -30.41 0.65
N SER A 941 -7.35 -29.65 0.54
CA SER A 941 -6.64 -29.36 -0.72
C SER A 941 -5.53 -30.36 -1.09
N ALA A 942 -5.07 -31.21 -0.16
CA ALA A 942 -3.94 -32.11 -0.38
C ALA A 942 -4.27 -33.26 -1.37
N ASP A 943 -3.33 -33.69 -2.20
CA ASP A 943 -3.39 -34.98 -2.91
C ASP A 943 -2.97 -36.14 -1.98
N LEU A 944 -2.10 -35.85 -1.00
CA LEU A 944 -1.55 -36.81 -0.03
C LEU A 944 -1.31 -36.15 1.32
N VAL A 945 -1.52 -36.89 2.42
CA VAL A 945 -1.15 -36.46 3.78
C VAL A 945 -0.16 -37.45 4.41
N ILE A 946 0.91 -36.93 5.02
CA ILE A 946 1.90 -37.68 5.78
C ILE A 946 1.69 -37.41 7.28
N PHE A 947 1.27 -38.41 8.04
CA PHE A 947 1.03 -38.29 9.48
C PHE A 947 2.26 -38.71 10.30
N PHE A 948 2.77 -37.79 11.13
CA PHE A 948 3.74 -38.04 12.20
C PHE A 948 3.14 -37.47 13.51
N THR A 949 2.32 -38.28 14.17
CA THR A 949 1.48 -37.87 15.31
C THR A 949 1.59 -38.82 16.51
N ARG A 950 1.25 -38.34 17.72
CA ARG A 950 1.28 -39.17 18.94
C ARG A 950 0.35 -38.71 20.05
N LEU A 951 -0.52 -39.62 20.48
CA LEU A 951 -1.38 -39.52 21.67
C LEU A 951 -2.13 -38.19 21.80
N LEU A 952 -2.42 -37.54 20.66
CA LEU A 952 -3.00 -36.21 20.62
C LEU A 952 -4.41 -36.20 21.19
N THR A 953 -4.75 -35.10 21.84
CA THR A 953 -6.11 -34.76 22.26
C THR A 953 -6.45 -33.42 21.65
N LEU A 954 -7.04 -33.43 20.45
CA LEU A 954 -7.37 -32.23 19.66
C LEU A 954 -8.84 -31.81 19.87
N PRO A 955 -9.19 -30.53 19.66
CA PRO A 955 -10.58 -30.08 19.58
C PRO A 955 -11.42 -30.89 18.58
N GLN A 956 -12.74 -30.94 18.80
CA GLN A 956 -13.65 -31.70 17.92
C GLN A 956 -13.63 -31.24 16.46
N THR A 957 -13.37 -29.94 16.20
CA THR A 957 -13.24 -29.37 14.85
C THR A 957 -11.99 -29.89 14.13
N GLU A 958 -10.83 -29.84 14.79
CA GLU A 958 -9.56 -30.37 14.28
C GLU A 958 -9.64 -31.88 14.04
N GLN A 959 -10.29 -32.63 14.96
CA GLN A 959 -10.59 -34.04 14.75
C GLN A 959 -11.50 -34.27 13.52
N GLN A 960 -12.50 -33.41 13.29
CA GLN A 960 -13.41 -33.55 12.14
C GLN A 960 -12.69 -33.31 10.81
N GLN A 961 -11.80 -32.32 10.71
CA GLN A 961 -10.99 -32.08 9.50
C GLN A 961 -10.13 -33.29 9.11
N ILE A 962 -9.57 -33.99 10.12
CA ILE A 962 -8.83 -35.24 9.90
C ILE A 962 -9.77 -36.37 9.44
N VAL A 963 -11.00 -36.44 9.99
CA VAL A 963 -12.04 -37.40 9.58
C VAL A 963 -12.53 -37.16 8.15
N ASP A 964 -12.76 -35.90 7.78
CA ASP A 964 -13.19 -35.52 6.43
C ASP A 964 -12.12 -35.88 5.39
N TYR A 965 -10.83 -35.78 5.75
CA TYR A 965 -9.73 -36.23 4.89
C TYR A 965 -9.75 -37.75 4.67
N ILE A 966 -9.78 -38.57 5.73
CA ILE A 966 -9.76 -40.03 5.60
C ILE A 966 -11.03 -40.62 4.98
N ASP A 967 -12.16 -39.90 5.03
CA ASP A 967 -13.41 -40.29 4.36
C ASP A 967 -13.51 -39.77 2.92
N SER A 968 -12.64 -38.84 2.49
CA SER A 968 -12.65 -38.28 1.14
C SER A 968 -12.31 -39.30 0.05
N GLY A 969 -11.56 -40.35 0.39
CA GLY A 969 -10.97 -41.35 -0.53
C GLY A 969 -9.53 -41.04 -0.95
N LYS A 970 -8.94 -39.94 -0.46
CA LYS A 970 -7.55 -39.56 -0.72
C LYS A 970 -6.55 -40.45 0.04
N PRO A 971 -5.35 -40.69 -0.50
CA PRO A 971 -4.34 -41.55 0.11
C PRO A 971 -3.65 -40.90 1.31
N LEU A 972 -2.99 -41.72 2.14
CA LEU A 972 -2.18 -41.24 3.26
C LEU A 972 -0.94 -42.10 3.52
N ILE A 973 0.11 -41.44 4.03
CA ILE A 973 1.25 -42.08 4.69
C ILE A 973 1.11 -41.90 6.19
N ALA A 974 1.42 -42.94 6.96
CA ALA A 974 1.61 -42.85 8.40
C ALA A 974 3.04 -43.31 8.75
N LEU A 975 3.82 -42.47 9.40
CA LEU A 975 5.16 -42.83 9.89
C LEU A 975 5.10 -43.22 11.38
N ARG A 976 6.23 -43.63 11.96
CA ARG A 976 6.40 -43.62 13.42
C ARG A 976 6.04 -42.23 13.93
N THR A 977 5.20 -42.02 14.94
CA THR A 977 4.46 -42.93 15.82
C THR A 977 2.94 -43.00 15.51
N ALA A 978 2.53 -42.60 14.30
CA ALA A 978 1.14 -42.28 13.99
C ALA A 978 0.14 -43.42 14.24
N ASN A 979 0.55 -44.69 14.32
CA ASN A 979 -0.34 -45.79 14.72
C ASN A 979 -0.95 -45.68 16.13
N HIS A 980 -0.44 -44.79 16.98
CA HIS A 980 -1.09 -44.35 18.21
C HIS A 980 -1.17 -42.81 18.28
N GLY A 981 -1.44 -42.19 17.13
CA GLY A 981 -1.45 -40.74 16.92
C GLY A 981 -2.46 -39.95 17.74
N PHE A 982 -3.52 -40.59 18.23
CA PHE A 982 -4.62 -39.97 18.97
C PHE A 982 -4.91 -40.75 20.25
N ARG A 983 -5.13 -40.05 21.37
CA ARG A 983 -5.43 -40.67 22.68
C ARG A 983 -6.87 -41.15 22.80
N GLY A 984 -7.79 -40.53 22.07
CA GLY A 984 -9.20 -40.92 21.96
C GLY A 984 -9.55 -41.39 20.54
N PRO A 985 -10.69 -42.09 20.37
CA PRO A 985 -11.22 -42.37 19.04
C PRO A 985 -11.72 -41.08 18.37
N LEU A 986 -11.28 -40.84 17.13
CA LEU A 986 -11.81 -39.77 16.27
C LEU A 986 -13.34 -39.93 16.08
N PRO A 987 -14.11 -38.86 15.75
CA PRO A 987 -15.58 -38.88 15.69
C PRO A 987 -16.18 -39.67 14.49
N TYR A 988 -15.44 -40.61 13.92
CA TYR A 988 -15.72 -41.29 12.66
C TYR A 988 -16.42 -42.65 12.84
N LYS A 989 -17.57 -42.82 12.16
CA LYS A 989 -18.38 -44.04 12.20
C LYS A 989 -18.89 -44.43 10.82
N ILE A 990 -18.54 -45.62 10.37
CA ILE A 990 -19.09 -46.24 9.15
C ILE A 990 -20.17 -47.24 9.58
N ASN A 991 -21.38 -47.11 9.04
CA ASN A 991 -22.54 -47.96 9.36
C ASN A 991 -22.80 -48.11 10.88
N GLY A 992 -22.57 -47.03 11.64
CA GLY A 992 -22.72 -46.99 13.10
C GLY A 992 -21.57 -47.63 13.90
N LYS A 993 -20.67 -48.40 13.27
CA LYS A 993 -19.46 -48.93 13.91
C LYS A 993 -18.42 -47.82 14.04
N GLN A 994 -17.85 -47.66 15.23
CA GLN A 994 -16.67 -46.82 15.46
C GLN A 994 -15.49 -47.28 14.60
N VAL A 995 -14.91 -46.37 13.82
CA VAL A 995 -13.65 -46.61 13.12
C VAL A 995 -12.50 -46.39 14.12
N ARG A 996 -11.51 -47.29 14.10
CA ARG A 996 -10.31 -47.22 14.93
C ARG A 996 -9.12 -46.89 14.05
N TRP A 997 -8.44 -45.80 14.37
CA TRP A 997 -7.34 -45.25 13.57
C TRP A 997 -6.23 -46.28 13.28
N GLY A 998 -5.63 -46.88 14.32
CA GLY A 998 -4.53 -47.82 14.15
C GLY A 998 -4.94 -49.12 13.45
N GLU A 999 -5.94 -49.86 13.94
CA GLU A 999 -6.27 -51.17 13.33
C GLU A 999 -7.09 -51.08 12.03
N ASP A 1000 -8.17 -50.29 12.02
CA ASP A 1000 -9.09 -50.29 10.87
C ASP A 1000 -8.48 -49.52 9.68
N ILE A 1001 -7.77 -48.40 9.90
CA ILE A 1001 -7.16 -47.59 8.83
C ILE A 1001 -5.71 -47.99 8.54
N LEU A 1002 -4.84 -48.06 9.55
CA LEU A 1002 -3.40 -48.30 9.34
C LEU A 1002 -2.98 -49.78 9.36
N GLY A 1003 -3.85 -50.69 9.82
CA GLY A 1003 -3.58 -52.14 9.89
C GLY A 1003 -2.97 -52.62 11.21
N GLY A 1004 -2.72 -51.75 12.19
CA GLY A 1004 -2.32 -52.14 13.54
C GLY A 1004 -1.93 -50.95 14.41
N SER A 1005 -2.53 -50.83 15.60
CA SER A 1005 -2.14 -49.86 16.62
C SER A 1005 -0.85 -50.29 17.33
N PHE A 1006 -0.05 -49.35 17.85
CA PHE A 1006 1.07 -49.70 18.74
C PHE A 1006 0.58 -50.47 19.97
N MET A 1007 1.18 -51.64 20.22
CA MET A 1007 0.92 -52.45 21.41
C MET A 1007 2.08 -52.40 22.41
N ASN A 1008 3.31 -52.62 21.94
CA ASN A 1008 4.55 -52.60 22.72
C ASN A 1008 5.76 -52.37 21.82
N HIS A 1009 6.86 -51.94 22.43
CA HIS A 1009 8.22 -52.08 21.92
C HIS A 1009 8.59 -53.56 21.78
N HIS A 1010 9.21 -53.94 20.67
CA HIS A 1010 9.69 -55.30 20.38
C HIS A 1010 11.21 -55.33 20.35
N GLY A 1011 11.78 -55.00 21.51
CA GLY A 1011 13.20 -54.75 21.72
C GLY A 1011 13.40 -53.96 23.02
N ARG A 1012 14.62 -53.52 23.27
CA ARG A 1012 14.94 -52.58 24.35
C ARG A 1012 14.72 -51.15 23.84
N TRP A 1013 13.60 -50.55 24.22
CA TRP A 1013 13.28 -49.14 23.97
C TRP A 1013 14.49 -48.21 24.27
N HIS A 1014 14.80 -47.30 23.33
CA HIS A 1014 15.98 -46.40 23.30
C HIS A 1014 17.38 -47.05 23.38
N ALA A 1015 17.49 -48.39 23.28
CA ALA A 1015 18.75 -49.12 23.36
C ALA A 1015 18.98 -50.19 22.26
N ASP A 1016 17.92 -50.63 21.57
CA ASP A 1016 17.95 -51.46 20.36
C ASP A 1016 17.54 -50.62 19.14
N SER A 1017 18.03 -50.98 17.96
CA SER A 1017 17.74 -50.34 16.66
C SER A 1017 17.15 -51.33 15.66
N THR A 1018 16.70 -50.86 14.50
CA THR A 1018 16.00 -51.67 13.50
C THR A 1018 16.81 -51.80 12.21
N ARG A 1019 17.15 -53.04 11.82
CA ARG A 1019 17.65 -53.35 10.46
C ARG A 1019 16.49 -53.89 9.61
N GLY A 1020 16.12 -53.16 8.58
CA GLY A 1020 15.07 -53.56 7.64
C GLY A 1020 15.58 -54.50 6.55
N PHE A 1021 14.71 -55.41 6.10
CA PHE A 1021 14.90 -56.23 4.91
C PHE A 1021 13.57 -56.44 4.19
N PHE A 1022 13.58 -56.66 2.89
CA PHE A 1022 12.35 -56.75 2.10
C PHE A 1022 11.57 -58.03 2.38
N ASP A 1023 10.25 -57.95 2.23
CA ASP A 1023 9.40 -59.13 2.12
C ASP A 1023 9.75 -59.95 0.87
N LYS A 1024 9.77 -61.27 0.99
CA LYS A 1024 10.25 -62.17 -0.08
C LYS A 1024 9.28 -62.30 -1.24
N ASP A 1025 7.99 -62.17 -0.98
CA ASP A 1025 6.95 -62.34 -1.99
C ASP A 1025 6.60 -60.99 -2.66
N HIS A 1026 7.06 -59.88 -2.10
CA HIS A 1026 6.77 -58.51 -2.54
C HIS A 1026 8.02 -57.64 -2.80
N ALA A 1027 9.21 -58.24 -2.93
CA ALA A 1027 10.48 -57.53 -3.13
C ALA A 1027 10.51 -56.62 -4.39
N GLU A 1028 9.74 -56.97 -5.43
CA GLU A 1028 9.61 -56.21 -6.68
C GLU A 1028 8.53 -55.10 -6.61
N HIS A 1029 7.93 -54.83 -5.43
CA HIS A 1029 6.91 -53.80 -5.31
C HIS A 1029 7.48 -52.39 -5.58
N PRO A 1030 6.83 -51.51 -6.37
CA PRO A 1030 7.42 -50.24 -6.82
C PRO A 1030 8.00 -49.35 -5.72
N ILE A 1031 7.43 -49.38 -4.51
CA ILE A 1031 7.93 -48.63 -3.34
C ILE A 1031 9.39 -49.00 -2.99
N LEU A 1032 9.84 -50.23 -3.25
CA LEU A 1032 11.18 -50.71 -2.90
C LEU A 1032 12.26 -50.36 -3.94
N THR A 1033 11.88 -49.76 -5.07
CA THR A 1033 12.77 -49.41 -6.19
C THR A 1033 13.98 -48.58 -5.75
N GLY A 1034 15.18 -49.14 -5.91
CA GLY A 1034 16.45 -48.44 -5.66
C GLY A 1034 16.83 -48.28 -4.18
N ILE A 1035 16.12 -48.94 -3.26
CA ILE A 1035 16.49 -48.95 -1.84
C ILE A 1035 17.61 -49.96 -1.62
N THR A 1036 18.72 -49.53 -1.03
CA THR A 1036 19.92 -50.38 -0.79
C THR A 1036 20.25 -50.56 0.69
N ASP A 1037 19.80 -49.63 1.53
CA ASP A 1037 19.91 -49.63 2.98
C ASP A 1037 18.53 -49.42 3.61
N ILE A 1038 18.20 -50.19 4.64
CA ILE A 1038 17.16 -49.81 5.60
C ILE A 1038 17.73 -50.06 7.00
N TRP A 1039 18.16 -49.00 7.65
CA TRP A 1039 18.48 -49.02 9.07
C TRP A 1039 18.02 -47.71 9.71
N GLY A 1040 17.46 -47.84 10.90
CA GLY A 1040 17.06 -46.71 11.73
C GLY A 1040 17.42 -46.97 13.18
N ASP A 1041 17.72 -45.91 13.92
CA ASP A 1041 18.13 -45.98 15.32
C ASP A 1041 17.00 -46.38 16.27
N SER A 1042 15.76 -46.33 15.79
CA SER A 1042 14.56 -46.62 16.55
C SER A 1042 14.22 -48.12 16.58
N ASP A 1043 13.56 -48.56 17.65
CA ASP A 1043 13.28 -49.97 17.90
C ASP A 1043 12.02 -50.48 17.17
N VAL A 1044 11.94 -51.79 16.92
CA VAL A 1044 10.80 -52.39 16.21
C VAL A 1044 9.52 -52.31 17.05
N TYR A 1045 8.40 -51.89 16.43
CA TYR A 1045 7.09 -51.88 17.07
C TYR A 1045 6.31 -53.17 16.83
N ARG A 1046 5.68 -53.70 17.89
CA ARG A 1046 4.63 -54.72 17.75
C ARG A 1046 3.26 -54.05 17.60
N THR A 1047 2.61 -54.28 16.46
CA THR A 1047 1.33 -53.65 16.07
C THR A 1047 0.14 -54.62 16.00
N TYR A 1048 0.40 -55.91 16.22
CA TYR A 1048 -0.59 -56.98 16.30
C TYR A 1048 -0.18 -57.98 17.38
N LYS A 1049 -1.13 -58.84 17.79
CA LYS A 1049 -0.92 -59.77 18.90
C LYS A 1049 0.15 -60.82 18.56
N GLU A 1050 0.99 -61.15 19.54
CA GLU A 1050 1.92 -62.27 19.44
C GLU A 1050 1.19 -63.57 19.05
N GLY A 1051 1.72 -64.31 18.07
CA GLY A 1051 1.09 -65.48 17.48
C GLY A 1051 -0.03 -65.20 16.46
N THR A 1052 -0.28 -63.94 16.08
CA THR A 1052 -1.07 -63.57 14.88
C THR A 1052 -0.18 -62.88 13.84
N ASN A 1053 -0.78 -62.49 12.71
CA ASN A 1053 -0.12 -61.71 11.65
C ASN A 1053 -0.75 -60.30 11.59
N LEU A 1054 -0.28 -59.47 10.63
CA LEU A 1054 -1.04 -58.32 10.14
C LEU A 1054 -2.43 -58.74 9.61
N PRO A 1055 -3.41 -57.81 9.53
CA PRO A 1055 -4.67 -58.03 8.84
C PRO A 1055 -4.48 -58.48 7.38
N VAL A 1056 -5.36 -59.33 6.88
CA VAL A 1056 -5.23 -60.01 5.58
C VAL A 1056 -5.23 -59.06 4.38
N GLU A 1057 -5.76 -57.86 4.56
CA GLU A 1057 -5.76 -56.78 3.57
C GLU A 1057 -4.46 -55.94 3.55
N CYS A 1058 -3.50 -56.19 4.45
CA CYS A 1058 -2.22 -55.49 4.51
C CYS A 1058 -1.12 -56.29 3.79
N THR A 1059 -0.38 -55.62 2.89
CA THR A 1059 0.77 -56.22 2.19
C THR A 1059 2.08 -55.73 2.81
N ALA A 1060 2.79 -56.62 3.51
CA ALA A 1060 4.10 -56.33 4.08
C ALA A 1060 5.15 -56.11 2.98
N LEU A 1061 5.93 -55.04 3.10
CA LEU A 1061 6.99 -54.69 2.15
C LEU A 1061 8.38 -54.74 2.80
N VAL A 1062 8.49 -54.35 4.07
CA VAL A 1062 9.73 -54.37 4.84
C VAL A 1062 9.49 -54.99 6.22
N TRP A 1063 10.36 -55.92 6.60
CA TRP A 1063 10.45 -56.53 7.93
C TRP A 1063 11.65 -55.96 8.68
N GLY A 1064 11.48 -55.63 9.96
CA GLY A 1064 12.52 -55.12 10.84
C GLY A 1064 13.03 -56.20 11.79
N GLN A 1065 14.33 -56.47 11.74
CA GLN A 1065 15.06 -57.25 12.75
C GLN A 1065 15.58 -56.29 13.84
N PRO A 1066 15.21 -56.47 15.13
CA PRO A 1066 15.85 -55.76 16.22
C PRO A 1066 17.34 -56.09 16.32
N LEU A 1067 18.19 -55.07 16.48
CA LEU A 1067 19.62 -55.17 16.77
C LEU A 1067 19.90 -54.80 18.22
N MET A 1068 20.89 -55.45 18.86
CA MET A 1068 21.22 -55.30 20.28
C MET A 1068 22.09 -54.05 20.60
N GLY A 1069 21.84 -52.96 19.89
CA GLY A 1069 22.50 -51.67 20.03
C GLY A 1069 21.94 -50.65 19.03
N ARG A 1070 22.55 -49.47 18.93
CA ARG A 1070 22.10 -48.35 18.07
C ARG A 1070 23.11 -47.99 16.96
N LYS A 1071 23.68 -49.01 16.31
CA LYS A 1071 24.50 -48.88 15.08
C LYS A 1071 24.04 -49.82 13.97
N PRO A 1072 24.30 -49.49 12.68
CA PRO A 1072 23.96 -50.35 11.55
C PRO A 1072 24.59 -51.76 11.58
N ASP A 1073 25.74 -51.91 12.23
CA ASP A 1073 26.54 -53.15 12.31
C ASP A 1073 26.30 -53.98 13.58
N ASP A 1074 25.46 -53.52 14.51
CA ASP A 1074 25.17 -54.26 15.75
C ASP A 1074 24.54 -55.65 15.50
N LEU A 1075 24.73 -56.56 16.45
CA LEU A 1075 24.28 -57.95 16.34
C LEU A 1075 22.75 -58.05 16.39
N PRO A 1076 22.11 -58.90 15.54
CA PRO A 1076 20.68 -59.15 15.61
C PRO A 1076 20.30 -59.80 16.95
N ASN A 1077 19.13 -59.45 17.47
CA ASN A 1077 18.56 -60.08 18.65
C ASN A 1077 17.84 -61.38 18.25
N ASP A 1078 18.58 -62.48 18.09
CA ASP A 1078 18.08 -63.80 17.65
C ASP A 1078 16.97 -64.43 18.53
N LYS A 1079 16.57 -63.76 19.62
CA LYS A 1079 15.45 -64.16 20.49
C LYS A 1079 14.12 -63.50 20.11
N LEU A 1080 14.14 -62.51 19.23
CA LEU A 1080 13.00 -61.72 18.80
C LEU A 1080 12.77 -61.97 17.31
N GLU A 1081 11.55 -62.34 16.93
CA GLU A 1081 11.20 -62.54 15.53
C GLU A 1081 11.17 -61.20 14.79
N PRO A 1082 11.58 -61.11 13.52
CA PRO A 1082 11.31 -59.92 12.71
C PRO A 1082 9.81 -59.63 12.64
N LEU A 1083 9.43 -58.36 12.73
CA LEU A 1083 8.05 -57.90 12.52
C LEU A 1083 7.99 -56.96 11.32
N PRO A 1084 6.84 -56.83 10.63
CA PRO A 1084 6.67 -55.82 9.59
C PRO A 1084 6.90 -54.42 10.14
N VAL A 1085 7.72 -53.64 9.43
CA VAL A 1085 8.01 -52.23 9.73
C VAL A 1085 7.61 -51.28 8.61
N ALA A 1086 7.28 -51.79 7.42
CA ALA A 1086 6.56 -51.03 6.40
C ALA A 1086 5.60 -51.92 5.60
N TRP A 1087 4.37 -51.44 5.37
CA TRP A 1087 3.33 -52.14 4.60
C TRP A 1087 2.36 -51.18 3.92
N VAL A 1088 1.64 -51.68 2.91
CA VAL A 1088 0.52 -50.97 2.27
C VAL A 1088 -0.83 -51.61 2.62
N LYS A 1089 -1.90 -50.82 2.60
CA LYS A 1089 -3.27 -51.25 2.88
C LYS A 1089 -4.29 -50.47 2.01
N PRO A 1090 -5.36 -51.11 1.49
CA PRO A 1090 -6.51 -50.40 0.97
C PRO A 1090 -7.46 -50.00 2.11
N TRP A 1091 -7.80 -48.72 2.22
CA TRP A 1091 -8.84 -48.21 3.14
C TRP A 1091 -10.16 -48.00 2.38
N GLN A 1092 -11.30 -48.26 3.03
CA GLN A 1092 -12.64 -48.08 2.45
C GLN A 1092 -13.40 -47.00 3.20
N THR A 1093 -13.86 -45.97 2.48
CA THR A 1093 -14.61 -44.83 3.02
C THR A 1093 -16.08 -45.17 3.29
N SER A 1094 -16.81 -44.25 3.92
CA SER A 1094 -18.25 -44.34 4.15
C SER A 1094 -19.06 -44.38 2.84
N ASP A 1095 -18.57 -43.75 1.77
CA ASP A 1095 -19.16 -43.73 0.44
C ASP A 1095 -18.62 -44.80 -0.52
N GLY A 1096 -17.73 -45.69 -0.05
CA GLY A 1096 -17.24 -46.85 -0.80
C GLY A 1096 -16.11 -46.58 -1.78
N LYS A 1097 -15.39 -45.46 -1.65
CA LYS A 1097 -14.12 -45.23 -2.33
C LYS A 1097 -13.01 -46.03 -1.66
N THR A 1098 -11.99 -46.39 -2.45
CA THR A 1098 -10.78 -47.05 -1.97
C THR A 1098 -9.61 -46.08 -1.93
N ALA A 1099 -9.07 -45.78 -0.73
CA ALA A 1099 -7.86 -45.00 -0.55
C ALA A 1099 -6.62 -45.90 -0.44
N ARG A 1100 -5.47 -45.44 -0.94
CA ARG A 1100 -4.15 -46.08 -0.75
C ARG A 1100 -3.52 -45.61 0.56
N VAL A 1101 -3.26 -46.54 1.48
CA VAL A 1101 -2.53 -46.28 2.74
C VAL A 1101 -1.16 -46.94 2.67
N PHE A 1102 -0.12 -46.21 3.06
CA PHE A 1102 1.19 -46.76 3.42
C PHE A 1102 1.48 -46.46 4.88
N HIS A 1103 1.90 -47.45 5.67
CA HIS A 1103 2.34 -47.24 7.04
C HIS A 1103 3.74 -47.81 7.26
N CYS A 1104 4.61 -47.00 7.87
CA CYS A 1104 5.91 -47.40 8.38
C CYS A 1104 5.99 -47.14 9.89
N THR A 1105 6.57 -48.06 10.67
CA THR A 1105 6.81 -47.92 12.12
C THR A 1105 8.22 -47.39 12.44
N MET A 1106 8.97 -47.03 11.39
CA MET A 1106 10.20 -46.23 11.44
C MET A 1106 9.88 -44.80 10.97
N GLY A 1107 10.82 -43.88 11.17
CA GLY A 1107 10.70 -42.49 10.75
C GLY A 1107 11.17 -41.46 11.78
N SER A 1108 11.92 -41.84 12.82
CA SER A 1108 12.58 -40.88 13.71
C SER A 1108 13.46 -39.91 12.91
N GLY A 1109 13.81 -38.77 13.50
CA GLY A 1109 14.75 -37.85 12.87
C GLY A 1109 16.09 -38.52 12.52
N ILE A 1110 16.60 -39.39 13.40
CA ILE A 1110 17.84 -40.13 13.17
C ILE A 1110 17.63 -41.28 12.15
N ASP A 1111 16.48 -41.98 12.16
CA ASP A 1111 16.11 -42.97 11.14
C ASP A 1111 16.20 -42.34 9.73
N LEU A 1112 15.68 -41.13 9.57
CA LEU A 1112 15.65 -40.41 8.29
C LEU A 1112 17.02 -39.84 7.87
N LYS A 1113 18.10 -40.09 8.61
CA LYS A 1113 19.47 -39.99 8.08
C LYS A 1113 19.81 -41.10 7.08
N SER A 1114 19.15 -42.27 7.11
CA SER A 1114 19.29 -43.30 6.07
C SER A 1114 18.71 -42.82 4.73
N PRO A 1115 19.50 -42.79 3.64
CA PRO A 1115 19.00 -42.42 2.31
C PRO A 1115 17.96 -43.41 1.80
N GLY A 1116 18.08 -44.71 2.09
CA GLY A 1116 17.08 -45.70 1.72
C GLY A 1116 15.76 -45.58 2.47
N LEU A 1117 15.76 -45.13 3.74
CA LEU A 1117 14.51 -44.77 4.43
C LEU A 1117 13.86 -43.49 3.88
N ARG A 1118 14.63 -42.46 3.54
CA ARG A 1118 14.08 -41.30 2.79
C ARG A 1118 13.48 -41.76 1.46
N ARG A 1119 14.18 -42.63 0.72
CA ARG A 1119 13.68 -43.25 -0.53
C ARG A 1119 12.39 -44.04 -0.32
N LEU A 1120 12.24 -44.74 0.80
CA LEU A 1120 11.01 -45.48 1.14
C LEU A 1120 9.79 -44.54 1.28
N VAL A 1121 9.98 -43.38 1.93
CA VAL A 1121 8.93 -42.35 2.09
C VAL A 1121 8.62 -41.66 0.75
N ILE A 1122 9.65 -41.36 -0.05
CA ILE A 1122 9.53 -40.73 -1.38
C ILE A 1122 8.82 -41.65 -2.38
N ASN A 1123 9.23 -42.91 -2.47
CA ASN A 1123 8.62 -43.88 -3.38
C ASN A 1123 7.18 -44.21 -2.96
N SER A 1124 6.90 -44.28 -1.65
CA SER A 1124 5.52 -44.45 -1.15
C SER A 1124 4.65 -43.22 -1.39
N ALA A 1125 5.20 -41.99 -1.41
CA ALA A 1125 4.46 -40.80 -1.80
C ALA A 1125 3.97 -40.88 -3.26
N TYR A 1126 4.86 -41.19 -4.21
CA TYR A 1126 4.49 -41.44 -5.62
C TYR A 1126 3.47 -42.58 -5.77
N TRP A 1127 3.69 -43.71 -5.09
CA TRP A 1127 2.76 -44.83 -5.14
C TRP A 1127 1.38 -44.48 -4.56
N CYS A 1128 1.31 -43.75 -3.45
CA CYS A 1128 0.04 -43.37 -2.84
C CYS A 1128 -0.86 -42.58 -3.79
N ILE A 1129 -0.29 -41.67 -4.59
CA ILE A 1129 -1.04 -40.79 -5.53
C ILE A 1129 -1.20 -41.36 -6.94
N GLY A 1130 -0.78 -42.61 -7.21
CA GLY A 1130 -0.97 -43.25 -8.51
C GLY A 1130 0.10 -42.91 -9.57
N MET A 1131 1.33 -42.62 -9.13
CA MET A 1131 2.45 -42.20 -9.99
C MET A 1131 3.60 -43.22 -9.99
N GLU A 1132 3.29 -44.51 -9.96
CA GLU A 1132 4.27 -45.62 -9.98
C GLU A 1132 5.31 -45.47 -11.11
N GLU A 1133 4.93 -45.02 -12.30
CA GLU A 1133 5.83 -44.81 -13.45
C GLU A 1133 6.87 -43.69 -13.23
N SER A 1134 6.66 -42.81 -12.26
CA SER A 1134 7.62 -41.75 -11.89
C SER A 1134 8.69 -42.20 -10.90
N ILE A 1135 8.53 -43.37 -10.28
CA ILE A 1135 9.47 -43.94 -9.32
C ILE A 1135 10.74 -44.40 -10.05
N SER A 1136 11.91 -43.97 -9.60
CA SER A 1136 13.20 -44.43 -10.13
C SER A 1136 14.28 -44.44 -9.05
N ALA A 1137 15.13 -45.46 -9.11
CA ALA A 1137 16.33 -45.58 -8.30
C ALA A 1137 17.32 -44.42 -8.49
N SER A 1138 17.28 -43.74 -9.64
CA SER A 1138 18.17 -42.61 -9.96
C SER A 1138 17.71 -41.25 -9.42
N ARG A 1139 16.50 -41.14 -8.84
CA ARG A 1139 16.08 -39.86 -8.24
C ARG A 1139 16.89 -39.56 -6.99
N SER A 1140 17.24 -38.29 -6.79
CA SER A 1140 17.88 -37.81 -5.57
C SER A 1140 17.06 -38.20 -4.35
N VAL A 1141 17.75 -38.53 -3.27
CA VAL A 1141 17.22 -38.59 -1.90
C VAL A 1141 18.16 -37.87 -0.94
N GLU A 1142 18.96 -36.95 -1.50
CA GLU A 1142 19.86 -36.12 -0.72
C GLU A 1142 19.10 -35.10 0.12
N ILE A 1143 19.77 -34.59 1.15
CA ILE A 1143 19.19 -33.67 2.10
C ILE A 1143 19.39 -32.26 1.60
N VAL A 1144 18.29 -31.50 1.55
CA VAL A 1144 18.30 -30.07 1.22
C VAL A 1144 18.75 -29.28 2.45
N GLY A 1145 19.96 -28.73 2.40
CA GLY A 1145 20.57 -27.97 3.49
C GLY A 1145 21.13 -28.84 4.60
N SER A 1146 21.18 -28.33 5.83
CA SER A 1146 21.71 -29.04 6.99
C SER A 1146 20.64 -29.86 7.71
N TYR A 1147 21.01 -31.05 8.18
CA TYR A 1147 20.11 -31.92 8.95
C TYR A 1147 20.83 -32.68 10.08
N GLU A 1148 20.89 -32.02 11.24
CA GLU A 1148 21.34 -32.60 12.50
C GLU A 1148 20.17 -32.64 13.50
N PRO A 1149 19.25 -33.62 13.36
CA PRO A 1149 18.18 -33.85 14.32
C PRO A 1149 18.73 -34.26 15.69
N LEU A 1150 17.98 -33.91 16.73
CA LEU A 1150 18.28 -34.27 18.11
C LEU A 1150 17.99 -35.76 18.37
N GLU A 1151 18.59 -36.28 19.42
CA GLU A 1151 18.34 -37.64 19.90
C GLU A 1151 16.88 -37.84 20.35
N SER A 1152 16.38 -39.07 20.18
CA SER A 1152 15.02 -39.45 20.55
C SER A 1152 14.87 -39.60 22.07
N GLY A 1153 13.70 -39.28 22.62
CA GLY A 1153 13.37 -39.46 24.05
C GLY A 1153 12.68 -38.27 24.72
N PHE A 1154 12.52 -38.36 26.04
CA PHE A 1154 11.73 -37.43 26.87
C PHE A 1154 12.52 -36.53 27.83
N ASN A 1155 13.84 -36.68 27.91
CA ASN A 1155 14.65 -35.82 28.80
C ASN A 1155 14.95 -34.48 28.11
N TYR A 1156 13.92 -33.67 27.90
CA TYR A 1156 13.96 -32.51 27.01
C TYR A 1156 15.10 -31.53 27.32
N ASP A 1157 15.40 -31.28 28.60
CA ASP A 1157 16.49 -30.39 29.02
C ASP A 1157 17.88 -30.92 28.63
N GLU A 1158 18.16 -32.21 28.85
CA GLU A 1158 19.42 -32.85 28.40
C GLU A 1158 19.53 -32.95 26.88
N LEU A 1159 18.38 -33.12 26.20
CA LEU A 1159 18.29 -33.22 24.75
C LEU A 1159 18.24 -31.85 24.04
N GLY A 1160 18.15 -30.73 24.78
CA GLY A 1160 18.03 -29.37 24.23
C GLY A 1160 16.67 -29.05 23.59
N VAL A 1161 15.67 -29.91 23.76
CA VAL A 1161 14.31 -29.78 23.22
C VAL A 1161 13.53 -28.76 24.05
N LYS A 1162 12.90 -27.80 23.39
CA LYS A 1162 12.08 -26.75 24.03
C LYS A 1162 11.17 -26.06 23.00
N PRO A 1163 10.15 -25.30 23.42
CA PRO A 1163 9.28 -24.57 22.50
C PRO A 1163 10.07 -23.60 21.60
N ARG A 1164 9.65 -23.49 20.34
CA ARG A 1164 10.29 -22.62 19.33
C ARG A 1164 9.25 -21.98 18.40
N PRO A 1165 9.49 -20.74 17.90
CA PRO A 1165 8.69 -20.22 16.80
C PRO A 1165 8.87 -21.09 15.55
N ILE A 1166 7.83 -21.22 14.73
CA ILE A 1166 7.80 -22.13 13.57
C ILE A 1166 8.89 -21.80 12.53
N SER A 1167 9.27 -20.53 12.42
CA SER A 1167 10.40 -20.06 11.60
C SER A 1167 11.76 -20.66 12.00
N PHE A 1168 11.91 -21.27 13.18
CA PHE A 1168 13.12 -22.00 13.58
C PHE A 1168 13.33 -23.31 12.81
N TYR A 1169 12.27 -23.86 12.19
CA TYR A 1169 12.31 -25.13 11.46
C TYR A 1169 12.20 -24.97 9.94
N ARG A 1170 12.30 -23.73 9.42
CA ARG A 1170 12.33 -23.43 7.99
C ARG A 1170 13.71 -23.73 7.38
#